data_AF-A0A3L6JGB6-F1
#
_entry.id   AF-A0A3L6JGB6-F1
#
_cell.length_a   1.000
_cell.length_b   1.000
_cell.length_c   1.000
_cell.angle_alpha   90.00
_cell.angle_beta   90.00
_cell.angle_gamma   90.00
#
_symmetry.space_group_name_H-M   'P 1'
#
loop_
_entity.id
_entity.type
_entity.pdbx_description
1 polymer ?
#
loop_
_entity_poly.entity_id
_entity_poly.type
_entity_poly.pdbx_seq_one_letter_code
_entity_poly.pdbx_strand_id
1 'polypeptide(L)'
;MTEKGSPISRRIRHTGDLLLGGAQKQVSDYKQRFDSLQGSYDAFLSHMIESYPADAVSVAFVDEFFGKRELTFAGVDGTVCKYPVFDLIVFFAGAYSAHGTAHVNPSGAMNIECDDSCLETGLGVSSVLPVYINDVLSIDRTLLVTDEDGSVDDSITLSDSWVIDNSAFADYMMSLAEFYLGYKLVASEKPVDILFLDRICSSELSSFYFETSDSRNDLETQCGLIGAKVDGRPYTPTDWVYARQVFGNASLGTPPARGEYLLPRVVTELLSEKGSGLTRDQLTDRLGLTTESSKARLDHALETGIGGKRSAQGILVREHDHFVLKPGVRDLGKRTERLVNDVCERMFSEDSSVTFEDRFKIGSKWLTTTDLAFLGLCCLHLISEKCWKNRSLLIGVAKDSSARDLKRQLLPVLNYTGHFKGNFANSENIPDTDRMILQWVSLQEREKLKVPWATCEYDTAFKTTVPHFGGAKGLVSGARRNQISLNKTFAKAYFQLSEAKSDPKLRSNVLLYDRLVYPDFDTNEDQVLTLLHDYMDKPDEPEPVDVVLYLGKENAVQSFIIALFTKMTGTSIPELFGHLRPLYIADKIAKFHYTQFSSMVESTGSWLTNRPQLREFLFYLSTFRERRSEVEQTRKYG
;
A
#
# COMPACT_ATOMS: atom_id res chain seq x y z
N MET A 1 -7.34 -51.97 35.40
CA MET A 1 -6.91 -50.93 34.43
C MET A 1 -6.00 -49.98 35.17
N THR A 2 -4.70 -50.04 34.90
CA THR A 2 -3.70 -49.24 35.61
C THR A 2 -3.79 -47.77 35.17
N GLU A 3 -3.66 -46.84 36.11
CA GLU A 3 -3.67 -45.37 35.94
C GLU A 3 -2.64 -44.81 34.93
N LYS A 4 -1.85 -45.66 34.28
CA LYS A 4 -0.83 -45.27 33.31
C LYS A 4 -1.35 -45.55 31.90
N GLY A 5 -2.03 -44.55 31.33
CA GLY A 5 -2.52 -44.57 29.95
C GLY A 5 -1.42 -44.85 28.91
N SER A 6 -1.84 -45.13 27.67
CA SER A 6 -0.94 -45.51 26.57
C SER A 6 0.20 -44.47 26.35
N PRO A 7 1.37 -44.89 25.81
CA PRO A 7 2.46 -43.96 25.48
C PRO A 7 2.02 -42.75 24.63
N ILE A 8 1.08 -42.96 23.71
CA ILE A 8 0.47 -41.91 22.89
C ILE A 8 -0.34 -40.94 23.75
N SER A 9 -1.18 -41.45 24.65
CA SER A 9 -1.97 -40.62 25.57
C SER A 9 -1.08 -39.74 26.47
N ARG A 10 0.05 -40.28 26.92
CA ARG A 10 1.05 -39.52 27.69
C ARG A 10 1.73 -38.43 26.87
N ARG A 11 2.08 -38.70 25.60
CA ARG A 11 2.64 -37.69 24.69
C ARG A 11 1.63 -36.57 24.41
N ILE A 12 0.37 -36.91 24.12
CA ILE A 12 -0.69 -35.91 23.88
C ILE A 12 -0.89 -35.03 25.12
N ARG A 13 -0.95 -35.63 26.32
CA ARG A 13 -1.02 -34.85 27.57
C ARG A 13 0.17 -33.92 27.73
N HIS A 14 1.40 -34.42 27.54
CA HIS A 14 2.60 -33.60 27.62
C HIS A 14 2.61 -32.46 26.61
N THR A 15 2.19 -32.70 25.36
CA THR A 15 2.01 -31.65 24.36
C THR A 15 0.98 -30.62 24.82
N GLY A 16 -0.15 -31.05 25.41
CA GLY A 16 -1.16 -30.17 25.99
C GLY A 16 -0.60 -29.30 27.12
N ASP A 17 0.18 -29.90 28.04
CA ASP A 17 0.81 -29.18 29.15
C ASP A 17 1.85 -28.17 28.65
N LEU A 18 2.65 -28.52 27.64
CA LEU A 18 3.60 -27.60 26.99
C LEU A 18 2.89 -26.45 26.28
N LEU A 19 1.78 -26.71 25.58
CA LEU A 19 0.98 -25.67 24.92
C LEU A 19 0.38 -24.70 25.95
N LEU A 20 -0.22 -25.23 27.02
CA LEU A 20 -0.81 -24.40 28.07
C LEU A 20 0.26 -23.59 28.82
N GLY A 21 1.35 -24.24 29.25
CA GLY A 21 2.45 -23.57 29.94
C GLY A 21 3.15 -22.54 29.06
N GLY A 22 3.35 -22.86 27.78
CA GLY A 22 3.87 -21.92 26.78
C GLY A 22 2.96 -20.71 26.59
N ALA A 23 1.66 -20.91 26.43
CA ALA A 23 0.68 -19.83 26.28
C ALA A 23 0.61 -18.94 27.55
N GLN A 24 0.59 -19.54 28.74
CA GLN A 24 0.60 -18.80 30.01
C GLN A 24 1.87 -17.97 30.18
N LYS A 25 3.03 -18.52 29.79
CA LYS A 25 4.30 -17.78 29.79
C LYS A 25 4.22 -16.59 28.83
N GLN A 26 3.77 -16.78 27.60
CA GLN A 26 3.61 -15.69 26.63
C GLN A 26 2.70 -14.58 27.15
N VAL A 27 1.54 -14.93 27.73
CA VAL A 27 0.61 -13.95 28.33
C VAL A 27 1.28 -13.17 29.48
N SER A 28 2.04 -13.86 30.33
CA SER A 28 2.75 -13.25 31.45
C SER A 28 3.86 -12.30 30.97
N ASP A 29 4.64 -12.72 29.98
CA ASP A 29 5.70 -11.92 29.36
C ASP A 29 5.09 -10.66 28.72
N TYR A 30 3.98 -10.77 27.99
CA TYR A 30 3.28 -9.62 27.42
C TYR A 30 2.75 -8.67 28.49
N LYS A 31 2.19 -9.19 29.59
CA LYS A 31 1.73 -8.36 30.70
C LYS A 31 2.87 -7.52 31.29
N GLN A 32 4.03 -8.12 31.52
CA GLN A 32 5.22 -7.38 31.98
C GLN A 32 5.64 -6.30 30.98
N ARG A 33 5.57 -6.60 29.68
CA ARG A 33 5.89 -5.61 28.64
C ARG A 33 4.94 -4.43 28.67
N PHE A 34 3.66 -4.68 28.89
CA PHE A 34 2.63 -3.66 29.00
C PHE A 34 2.76 -2.82 30.28
N ASP A 35 3.16 -3.43 31.39
CA ASP A 35 3.41 -2.70 32.65
C ASP A 35 4.56 -1.69 32.49
N SER A 36 5.53 -1.94 31.60
CA SER A 36 6.61 -0.98 31.29
C SER A 36 6.13 0.33 30.63
N LEU A 37 4.91 0.34 30.07
CA LEU A 37 4.31 1.53 29.47
C LEU A 37 3.64 2.46 30.48
N GLN A 38 3.59 2.08 31.76
CA GLN A 38 2.95 2.89 32.79
C GLN A 38 3.58 4.29 32.87
N GLY A 39 2.75 5.34 32.81
CA GLY A 39 3.19 6.73 32.84
C GLY A 39 3.73 7.28 31.52
N SER A 40 3.84 6.46 30.45
CA SER A 40 4.30 6.92 29.13
C SER A 40 3.39 8.00 28.51
N TYR A 41 2.10 7.96 28.83
CA TYR A 41 1.14 8.97 28.40
C TYR A 41 1.45 10.36 28.96
N ASP A 42 1.50 10.48 30.28
CA ASP A 42 1.80 11.75 30.95
C ASP A 42 3.24 12.21 30.63
N ALA A 43 4.17 11.26 30.46
CA ALA A 43 5.57 11.58 30.17
C ALA A 43 5.77 12.21 28.78
N PHE A 44 5.12 11.69 27.74
CA PHE A 44 5.32 12.22 26.39
C PHE A 44 4.18 11.98 25.40
N LEU A 45 3.44 10.86 25.44
CA LEU A 45 2.42 10.59 24.40
C LEU A 45 1.24 11.57 24.44
N SER A 46 0.97 12.22 25.56
CA SER A 46 -0.02 13.30 25.68
C SER A 46 0.26 14.50 24.76
N HIS A 47 1.50 14.68 24.30
CA HIS A 47 1.86 15.71 23.30
C HIS A 47 1.67 15.24 21.86
N MET A 48 1.40 13.94 21.65
CA MET A 48 1.22 13.34 20.33
C MET A 48 -0.20 12.83 20.11
N ILE A 49 -1.00 12.66 21.15
CA ILE A 49 -2.34 12.09 21.07
C ILE A 49 -3.36 13.15 21.46
N GLU A 50 -4.35 13.36 20.60
CA GLU A 50 -5.42 14.32 20.80
C GLU A 50 -6.78 13.62 20.77
N SER A 51 -7.65 13.98 21.70
CA SER A 51 -9.06 13.61 21.68
C SER A 51 -9.86 14.62 20.86
N TYR A 52 -10.78 14.13 20.05
CA TYR A 52 -11.56 14.93 19.12
C TYR A 52 -13.03 15.01 19.56
N PRO A 53 -13.73 16.12 19.31
CA PRO A 53 -15.17 16.19 19.49
C PRO A 53 -15.88 15.26 18.50
N ALA A 54 -16.87 14.52 18.96
CA ALA A 54 -17.54 13.50 18.16
C ALA A 54 -18.48 14.04 17.07
N ASP A 55 -18.89 15.33 17.14
CA ASP A 55 -20.11 15.80 16.47
C ASP A 55 -19.96 17.02 15.56
N ALA A 56 -18.78 17.64 15.46
CA ALA A 56 -18.61 18.89 14.72
C ALA A 56 -17.43 18.83 13.74
N VAL A 57 -17.71 19.13 12.47
CA VAL A 57 -16.69 19.43 11.46
C VAL A 57 -16.56 20.94 11.25
N SER A 58 -15.37 21.39 10.87
CA SER A 58 -15.15 22.78 10.45
C SER A 58 -15.81 23.00 9.09
N VAL A 59 -16.89 23.78 9.08
CA VAL A 59 -17.60 24.14 7.83
C VAL A 59 -16.69 24.95 6.90
N ALA A 60 -15.82 25.80 7.47
CA ALA A 60 -14.86 26.57 6.69
C ALA A 60 -13.89 25.66 5.92
N PHE A 61 -13.38 24.61 6.57
CA PHE A 61 -12.53 23.62 5.90
C PHE A 61 -13.28 22.91 4.77
N VAL A 62 -14.53 22.48 5.01
CA VAL A 62 -15.33 21.77 4.00
C VAL A 62 -15.57 22.65 2.77
N ASP A 63 -15.93 23.91 2.98
CA ASP A 63 -16.16 24.88 1.90
C ASP A 63 -14.87 25.18 1.13
N GLU A 64 -13.73 25.27 1.82
CA GLU A 64 -12.43 25.58 1.20
C GLU A 64 -11.85 24.39 0.43
N PHE A 65 -11.90 23.18 1.02
CA PHE A 65 -11.34 21.97 0.45
C PHE A 65 -12.23 21.41 -0.67
N PHE A 66 -13.50 21.14 -0.38
CA PHE A 66 -14.40 20.47 -1.32
C PHE A 66 -15.20 21.45 -2.21
N GLY A 67 -15.40 22.69 -1.76
CA GLY A 67 -16.24 23.66 -2.48
C GLY A 67 -17.75 23.35 -2.45
N LYS A 68 -18.15 22.30 -1.72
CA LYS A 68 -19.53 21.83 -1.58
C LYS A 68 -19.70 21.09 -0.25
N ARG A 69 -20.95 20.90 0.17
CA ARG A 69 -21.29 20.29 1.48
C ARG A 69 -22.03 18.97 1.38
N GLU A 70 -22.43 18.59 0.18
CA GLU A 70 -22.88 17.24 -0.14
C GLU A 70 -21.72 16.52 -0.80
N LEU A 71 -21.12 15.58 -0.07
CA LEU A 71 -19.90 14.88 -0.44
C LEU A 71 -20.24 13.43 -0.77
N THR A 72 -19.77 12.92 -1.90
CA THR A 72 -19.86 11.49 -2.24
C THR A 72 -18.63 10.76 -1.71
N PHE A 73 -18.84 9.53 -1.23
CA PHE A 73 -17.73 8.67 -0.84
C PHE A 73 -17.86 7.27 -1.43
N ALA A 74 -16.72 6.59 -1.53
CA ALA A 74 -16.66 5.17 -1.85
C ALA A 74 -15.61 4.47 -1.00
N GLY A 75 -15.93 3.29 -0.47
CA GLY A 75 -14.97 2.36 0.12
C GLY A 75 -14.72 1.19 -0.80
N VAL A 76 -13.45 0.83 -1.02
CA VAL A 76 -13.05 -0.29 -1.89
C VAL A 76 -12.38 -1.38 -1.05
N ASP A 77 -12.78 -2.62 -1.32
CA ASP A 77 -12.16 -3.83 -0.77
C ASP A 77 -12.13 -4.95 -1.83
N GLY A 78 -11.17 -5.84 -1.68
CA GLY A 78 -10.85 -6.92 -2.60
C GLY A 78 -11.23 -8.30 -2.09
N THR A 79 -11.28 -9.26 -3.00
CA THR A 79 -11.26 -10.67 -2.65
C THR A 79 -10.45 -11.45 -3.66
N VAL A 80 -9.94 -12.59 -3.20
CA VAL A 80 -9.11 -13.48 -3.97
C VAL A 80 -9.51 -14.93 -3.70
N CYS A 81 -9.41 -15.76 -4.72
CA CYS A 81 -9.53 -17.21 -4.59
C CYS A 81 -8.41 -17.88 -5.38
N LYS A 82 -7.76 -18.86 -4.74
CA LYS A 82 -6.77 -19.74 -5.34
C LYS A 82 -7.26 -21.16 -5.07
N TYR A 83 -7.71 -21.85 -6.13
CA TYR A 83 -8.33 -23.15 -5.99
C TYR A 83 -7.67 -24.16 -6.94
N PRO A 84 -7.01 -25.21 -6.42
CA PRO A 84 -6.45 -26.28 -7.24
C PRO A 84 -7.57 -27.18 -7.78
N VAL A 85 -7.52 -27.46 -9.08
CA VAL A 85 -8.44 -28.37 -9.78
C VAL A 85 -7.60 -29.30 -10.67
N PHE A 86 -7.23 -30.48 -10.14
CA PHE A 86 -6.25 -31.37 -10.78
C PHE A 86 -4.93 -30.62 -11.03
N ASP A 87 -4.35 -30.75 -12.23
CA ASP A 87 -3.12 -30.05 -12.65
C ASP A 87 -3.36 -28.57 -13.02
N LEU A 88 -4.55 -28.04 -12.77
CA LEU A 88 -4.87 -26.63 -12.95
C LEU A 88 -4.91 -25.93 -11.59
N ILE A 89 -4.51 -24.66 -11.58
CA ILE A 89 -4.87 -23.71 -10.53
C ILE A 89 -5.81 -22.70 -11.15
N VAL A 90 -6.94 -22.47 -10.49
CA VAL A 90 -7.85 -21.39 -10.82
C VAL A 90 -7.56 -20.23 -9.90
N PHE A 91 -7.03 -19.15 -10.47
CA PHE A 91 -6.89 -17.87 -9.79
C PHE A 91 -8.11 -17.01 -10.09
N PHE A 92 -8.64 -16.38 -9.07
CA PHE A 92 -9.67 -15.37 -9.18
C PHE A 92 -9.35 -14.23 -8.25
N ALA A 93 -9.65 -13.03 -8.72
CA ALA A 93 -9.56 -11.84 -7.91
C ALA A 93 -10.56 -10.82 -8.42
N GLY A 94 -11.05 -10.02 -7.49
CA GLY A 94 -11.91 -8.89 -7.81
C GLY A 94 -11.87 -7.86 -6.71
N ALA A 95 -12.38 -6.68 -7.03
CA ALA A 95 -12.58 -5.58 -6.10
C ALA A 95 -13.98 -5.01 -6.28
N TYR A 96 -14.54 -4.55 -5.18
CA TYR A 96 -15.90 -4.05 -5.10
C TYR A 96 -15.94 -2.77 -4.29
N SER A 97 -16.88 -1.89 -4.62
CA SER A 97 -17.04 -0.61 -3.96
C SER A 97 -18.39 -0.47 -3.28
N ALA A 98 -18.39 0.18 -2.12
CA ALA A 98 -19.58 0.59 -1.39
C ALA A 98 -19.67 2.12 -1.40
N HIS A 99 -20.82 2.64 -1.81
CA HIS A 99 -21.04 4.06 -2.04
C HIS A 99 -21.91 4.70 -0.95
N GLY A 100 -21.86 6.03 -0.88
CA GLY A 100 -22.79 6.82 -0.09
C GLY A 100 -22.50 8.31 -0.13
N THR A 101 -23.22 9.06 0.68
CA THR A 101 -23.14 10.53 0.77
C THR A 101 -22.97 11.01 2.21
N ALA A 102 -22.21 12.10 2.35
CA ALA A 102 -22.02 12.82 3.59
C ALA A 102 -22.53 14.26 3.41
N HIS A 103 -23.56 14.64 4.16
CA HIS A 103 -24.10 15.99 4.15
C HIS A 103 -23.64 16.78 5.37
N VAL A 104 -22.97 17.90 5.15
CA VAL A 104 -22.48 18.82 6.19
C VAL A 104 -23.43 20.00 6.35
N ASN A 105 -24.07 20.09 7.51
CA ASN A 105 -24.97 21.18 7.85
C ASN A 105 -24.19 22.48 8.17
N PRO A 106 -24.83 23.67 8.05
CA PRO A 106 -24.22 24.94 8.48
C PRO A 106 -23.77 24.98 9.94
N SER A 107 -24.32 24.11 10.80
CA SER A 107 -23.90 23.97 12.20
C SER A 107 -22.63 23.13 12.40
N GLY A 108 -22.09 22.53 11.33
CA GLY A 108 -20.98 21.57 11.40
C GLY A 108 -21.41 20.14 11.71
N ALA A 109 -22.71 19.87 11.88
CA ALA A 109 -23.21 18.50 12.03
C ALA A 109 -23.19 17.76 10.69
N MET A 110 -22.74 16.50 10.70
CA MET A 110 -22.63 15.66 9.51
C MET A 110 -23.56 14.45 9.57
N ASN A 111 -24.28 14.21 8.48
CA ASN A 111 -25.15 13.06 8.28
C ASN A 111 -24.56 12.14 7.21
N ILE A 112 -24.51 10.83 7.47
CA ILE A 112 -23.96 9.82 6.56
C ILE A 112 -25.07 8.88 6.11
N GLU A 113 -25.20 8.73 4.80
CA GLU A 113 -26.11 7.77 4.16
C GLU A 113 -25.26 6.82 3.31
N CYS A 114 -25.46 5.52 3.46
CA CYS A 114 -24.81 4.50 2.62
C CYS A 114 -25.87 3.94 1.67
N ASP A 115 -25.47 3.62 0.44
CA ASP A 115 -26.40 3.12 -0.56
C ASP A 115 -26.87 1.70 -0.21
N ASP A 116 -28.18 1.49 -0.13
CA ASP A 116 -28.74 0.18 0.23
C ASP A 116 -28.70 -0.84 -0.92
N SER A 117 -28.48 -0.38 -2.16
CA SER A 117 -28.48 -1.21 -3.39
C SER A 117 -27.09 -1.69 -3.83
N CYS A 118 -26.06 -1.57 -2.99
CA CYS A 118 -24.67 -1.87 -3.36
C CYS A 118 -24.42 -3.28 -3.95
N LEU A 119 -25.26 -4.29 -3.65
CA LEU A 119 -25.14 -5.63 -4.25
C LEU A 119 -25.66 -5.71 -5.70
N GLU A 120 -26.59 -4.83 -6.09
CA GLU A 120 -27.21 -4.81 -7.42
C GLU A 120 -26.61 -3.73 -8.32
N THR A 121 -26.12 -2.62 -7.74
CA THR A 121 -25.64 -1.43 -8.47
C THR A 121 -24.16 -1.11 -8.20
N GLY A 122 -23.50 -1.85 -7.31
CA GLY A 122 -22.11 -1.59 -6.92
C GLY A 122 -21.15 -1.74 -8.09
N LEU A 123 -20.25 -0.76 -8.24
CA LEU A 123 -19.17 -0.85 -9.21
C LEU A 123 -18.16 -1.89 -8.72
N GLY A 124 -17.89 -2.90 -9.54
CA GLY A 124 -16.91 -3.94 -9.27
C GLY A 124 -16.12 -4.30 -10.51
N VAL A 125 -14.94 -4.89 -10.30
CA VAL A 125 -14.12 -5.49 -11.36
C VAL A 125 -13.64 -6.84 -10.88
N SER A 126 -13.64 -7.84 -11.75
CA SER A 126 -13.13 -9.18 -11.40
C SER A 126 -12.60 -9.91 -12.62
N SER A 127 -11.68 -10.83 -12.40
CA SER A 127 -11.12 -11.67 -13.45
C SER A 127 -10.77 -13.06 -12.93
N VAL A 128 -10.66 -14.02 -13.85
CA VAL A 128 -10.38 -15.42 -13.57
C VAL A 128 -9.35 -15.97 -14.53
N LEU A 129 -8.34 -16.66 -14.00
CA LEU A 129 -7.23 -17.27 -14.72
C LEU A 129 -7.14 -18.76 -14.32
N PRO A 130 -7.75 -19.68 -15.10
CA PRO A 130 -7.39 -21.09 -15.04
C PRO A 130 -6.05 -21.31 -15.77
N VAL A 131 -5.07 -21.90 -15.10
CA VAL A 131 -3.73 -22.13 -15.65
C VAL A 131 -3.15 -23.46 -15.15
N TYR A 132 -2.32 -24.12 -15.96
CA TYR A 132 -1.63 -25.33 -15.51
C TYR A 132 -0.61 -25.00 -14.44
N ILE A 133 -0.42 -25.90 -13.47
CA ILE A 133 0.56 -25.71 -12.38
C ILE A 133 1.97 -25.40 -12.94
N ASN A 134 2.37 -26.08 -14.02
CA ASN A 134 3.66 -25.84 -14.67
C ASN A 134 3.79 -24.43 -15.29
N ASP A 135 2.67 -23.84 -15.72
CA ASP A 135 2.65 -22.49 -16.28
C ASP A 135 2.66 -21.40 -15.19
N VAL A 136 2.38 -21.76 -13.92
CA VAL A 136 2.39 -20.80 -12.79
C VAL A 136 3.77 -20.15 -12.64
N LEU A 137 4.86 -20.89 -12.87
CA LEU A 137 6.23 -20.35 -12.84
C LEU A 137 6.49 -19.30 -13.93
N SER A 138 5.70 -19.30 -15.00
CA SER A 138 5.80 -18.30 -16.07
C SER A 138 5.08 -16.99 -15.75
N ILE A 139 4.07 -17.03 -14.88
CA ILE A 139 3.27 -15.87 -14.47
C ILE A 139 3.66 -15.33 -13.09
N ASP A 140 4.14 -16.18 -12.18
CA ASP A 140 4.41 -15.82 -10.81
C ASP A 140 5.91 -15.79 -10.51
N ARG A 141 6.46 -14.58 -10.56
CA ARG A 141 7.88 -14.33 -10.33
C ARG A 141 8.28 -14.46 -8.86
N THR A 142 7.34 -14.47 -7.92
CA THR A 142 7.69 -14.63 -6.48
C THR A 142 8.12 -16.05 -6.15
N LEU A 143 7.84 -17.02 -7.04
CA LEU A 143 8.24 -18.41 -6.89
C LEU A 143 9.66 -18.68 -7.39
N LEU A 144 10.26 -17.74 -8.13
CA LEU A 144 11.61 -17.91 -8.66
C LEU A 144 12.62 -17.80 -7.53
N VAL A 145 13.36 -18.89 -7.30
CA VAL A 145 14.51 -18.86 -6.39
C VAL A 145 15.68 -18.26 -7.16
N THR A 146 16.31 -17.25 -6.57
CA THR A 146 17.49 -16.61 -7.13
C THR A 146 18.73 -17.05 -6.36
N ASP A 147 19.83 -17.28 -7.08
CA ASP A 147 21.14 -17.54 -6.48
C ASP A 147 21.74 -16.25 -5.86
N GLU A 148 22.92 -16.37 -5.24
CA GLU A 148 23.60 -15.24 -4.59
C GLU A 148 23.95 -14.10 -5.57
N ASP A 149 24.02 -14.38 -6.87
CA ASP A 149 24.32 -13.43 -7.94
C ASP A 149 23.04 -12.84 -8.59
N GLY A 150 21.86 -13.32 -8.22
CA GLY A 150 20.55 -12.87 -8.69
C GLY A 150 20.04 -13.55 -9.96
N SER A 151 20.74 -14.59 -10.46
CA SER A 151 20.22 -15.47 -11.52
C SER A 151 19.18 -16.42 -10.96
N VAL A 152 18.19 -16.80 -11.77
CA VAL A 152 17.22 -17.83 -11.40
C VAL A 152 17.94 -19.17 -11.28
N ASP A 153 17.81 -19.82 -10.12
CA ASP A 153 18.37 -21.15 -9.88
C ASP A 153 17.45 -22.22 -10.47
N ASP A 154 17.68 -22.57 -11.73
CA ASP A 154 16.95 -23.61 -12.46
C ASP A 154 17.17 -25.03 -11.90
N SER A 155 18.07 -25.22 -10.93
CA SER A 155 18.34 -26.54 -10.33
C SER A 155 17.30 -26.95 -9.27
N ILE A 156 16.49 -26.00 -8.78
CA ILE A 156 15.51 -26.24 -7.74
C ILE A 156 14.20 -26.72 -8.36
N THR A 157 13.90 -28.01 -8.18
CA THR A 157 12.58 -28.58 -8.54
C THR A 157 11.57 -28.28 -7.42
N LEU A 158 10.61 -27.42 -7.70
CA LEU A 158 9.52 -27.09 -6.77
C LEU A 158 8.40 -28.13 -6.90
N SER A 159 7.86 -28.60 -5.77
CA SER A 159 6.69 -29.49 -5.78
C SER A 159 5.41 -28.70 -6.07
N ASP A 160 4.42 -29.32 -6.73
CA ASP A 160 3.12 -28.70 -7.04
C ASP A 160 2.43 -28.09 -5.81
N SER A 161 2.41 -28.81 -4.68
CA SER A 161 1.85 -28.30 -3.42
C SER A 161 2.53 -27.02 -2.97
N TRP A 162 3.85 -26.90 -3.16
CA TRP A 162 4.59 -25.71 -2.79
C TRP A 162 4.26 -24.54 -3.73
N VAL A 163 4.16 -24.79 -5.03
CA VAL A 163 3.73 -23.78 -6.03
C VAL A 163 2.32 -23.28 -5.71
N ILE A 164 1.39 -24.19 -5.45
CA ILE A 164 0.02 -23.85 -5.04
C ILE A 164 0.05 -23.02 -3.77
N ASP A 165 0.72 -23.46 -2.71
CA ASP A 165 0.67 -22.79 -1.41
C ASP A 165 1.34 -21.40 -1.44
N ASN A 166 2.42 -21.23 -2.21
CA ASN A 166 3.26 -20.03 -2.19
C ASN A 166 3.00 -19.05 -3.34
N SER A 167 2.17 -19.40 -4.34
CA SER A 167 1.84 -18.45 -5.41
C SER A 167 1.09 -17.23 -4.86
N ALA A 168 1.59 -16.05 -5.23
CA ALA A 168 1.07 -14.72 -4.89
C ALA A 168 0.35 -14.06 -6.08
N PHE A 169 0.28 -14.71 -7.25
CA PHE A 169 -0.34 -14.13 -8.45
C PHE A 169 -1.73 -13.55 -8.21
N ALA A 170 -2.58 -14.31 -7.50
CA ALA A 170 -3.94 -13.89 -7.21
C ALA A 170 -4.00 -12.66 -6.28
N ASP A 171 -3.05 -12.55 -5.32
CA ASP A 171 -2.94 -11.39 -4.43
C ASP A 171 -2.52 -10.12 -5.18
N TYR A 172 -1.60 -10.24 -6.15
CA TYR A 172 -1.23 -9.14 -7.04
C TYR A 172 -2.40 -8.74 -7.96
N MET A 173 -3.17 -9.71 -8.45
CA MET A 173 -4.35 -9.44 -9.27
C MET A 173 -5.46 -8.73 -8.48
N MET A 174 -5.67 -9.12 -7.21
CA MET A 174 -6.59 -8.45 -6.29
C MET A 174 -6.14 -7.01 -6.01
N SER A 175 -4.86 -6.84 -5.69
CA SER A 175 -4.28 -5.51 -5.43
C SER A 175 -4.44 -4.59 -6.65
N LEU A 176 -4.19 -5.11 -7.87
CA LEU A 176 -4.45 -4.36 -9.11
C LEU A 176 -5.94 -4.03 -9.27
N ALA A 177 -6.84 -4.97 -8.99
CA ALA A 177 -8.29 -4.75 -9.07
C ALA A 177 -8.75 -3.60 -8.16
N GLU A 178 -8.27 -3.54 -6.92
CA GLU A 178 -8.62 -2.49 -5.96
C GLU A 178 -8.11 -1.11 -6.40
N PHE A 179 -6.84 -1.01 -6.80
CA PHE A 179 -6.30 0.26 -7.30
C PHE A 179 -6.92 0.69 -8.63
N TYR A 180 -7.18 -0.25 -9.53
CA TYR A 180 -7.84 0.08 -10.80
C TYR A 180 -9.28 0.56 -10.58
N LEU A 181 -10.03 -0.09 -9.67
CA LEU A 181 -11.36 0.36 -9.28
C LEU A 181 -11.32 1.74 -8.62
N GLY A 182 -10.40 1.96 -7.68
CA GLY A 182 -10.15 3.26 -7.07
C GLY A 182 -9.86 4.36 -8.10
N TYR A 183 -9.02 4.05 -9.09
CA TYR A 183 -8.72 4.94 -10.21
C TYR A 183 -9.98 5.26 -11.03
N LYS A 184 -10.80 4.26 -11.40
CA LYS A 184 -12.07 4.50 -12.10
C LYS A 184 -13.01 5.44 -11.31
N LEU A 185 -13.06 5.30 -9.99
CA LEU A 185 -13.91 6.13 -9.12
C LEU A 185 -13.49 7.60 -9.11
N VAL A 186 -12.19 7.89 -9.06
CA VAL A 186 -11.67 9.28 -9.03
C VAL A 186 -11.43 9.88 -10.40
N ALA A 187 -11.38 9.07 -11.46
CA ALA A 187 -11.20 9.51 -12.85
C ALA A 187 -12.53 9.62 -13.64
N SER A 188 -13.65 9.20 -13.06
CA SER A 188 -14.98 9.27 -13.69
C SER A 188 -15.43 10.71 -13.97
N GLU A 189 -16.50 10.87 -14.76
CA GLU A 189 -17.10 12.20 -15.03
C GLU A 189 -17.60 12.89 -13.75
N LYS A 190 -18.01 12.10 -12.75
CA LYS A 190 -18.46 12.54 -11.43
C LYS A 190 -17.59 11.86 -10.38
N PRO A 191 -16.35 12.33 -10.16
CA PRO A 191 -15.42 11.68 -9.25
C PRO A 191 -15.97 11.69 -7.83
N VAL A 192 -15.61 10.66 -7.06
CA VAL A 192 -15.91 10.63 -5.63
C VAL A 192 -15.14 11.72 -4.89
N ASP A 193 -15.76 12.33 -3.88
CA ASP A 193 -15.10 13.34 -3.06
C ASP A 193 -14.18 12.70 -2.02
N ILE A 194 -14.51 11.49 -1.55
CA ILE A 194 -13.74 10.76 -0.55
C ILE A 194 -13.59 9.30 -0.99
N LEU A 195 -12.35 8.84 -1.14
CA LEU A 195 -12.02 7.46 -1.50
C LEU A 195 -11.35 6.76 -0.31
N PHE A 196 -11.96 5.70 0.18
CA PHE A 196 -11.37 4.79 1.16
C PHE A 196 -10.85 3.52 0.51
N LEU A 197 -9.64 3.11 0.87
CA LEU A 197 -9.05 1.81 0.52
C LEU A 197 -8.76 1.03 1.81
N ASP A 198 -9.04 -0.28 1.89
CA ASP A 198 -8.63 -1.14 3.03
C ASP A 198 -7.12 -1.50 2.98
N ARG A 199 -6.28 -0.50 2.64
CA ARG A 199 -4.83 -0.61 2.47
C ARG A 199 -4.14 0.67 2.93
N ILE A 200 -2.88 0.56 3.31
CA ILE A 200 -2.02 1.73 3.61
C ILE A 200 -1.26 2.11 2.34
N CYS A 201 -1.65 3.20 1.70
CA CYS A 201 -1.17 3.61 0.37
C CYS A 201 0.35 3.78 0.32
N SER A 202 0.93 4.39 1.35
CA SER A 202 2.38 4.60 1.46
C SER A 202 3.19 3.30 1.59
N SER A 203 2.60 2.26 2.21
CA SER A 203 3.23 0.94 2.31
C SER A 203 3.17 0.21 0.97
N GLU A 204 2.02 0.29 0.28
CA GLU A 204 1.83 -0.27 -1.07
C GLU A 204 2.75 0.39 -2.08
N LEU A 205 2.87 1.73 -2.04
CA LEU A 205 3.83 2.49 -2.85
C LEU A 205 5.25 1.93 -2.67
N SER A 206 5.71 1.82 -1.41
CA SER A 206 7.06 1.32 -1.11
C SER A 206 7.28 -0.12 -1.58
N SER A 207 6.26 -0.97 -1.41
CA SER A 207 6.27 -2.36 -1.86
C SER A 207 6.39 -2.43 -3.38
N PHE A 208 5.50 -1.75 -4.12
CA PHE A 208 5.54 -1.77 -5.57
C PHE A 208 6.82 -1.16 -6.14
N TYR A 209 7.36 -0.08 -5.57
CA TYR A 209 8.67 0.44 -5.97
C TYR A 209 9.77 -0.62 -5.86
N PHE A 210 9.74 -1.45 -4.82
CA PHE A 210 10.69 -2.54 -4.66
C PHE A 210 10.48 -3.64 -5.70
N GLU A 211 9.24 -4.14 -5.83
CA GLU A 211 8.90 -5.28 -6.71
C GLU A 211 9.11 -4.97 -8.20
N THR A 212 8.87 -3.72 -8.60
CA THR A 212 8.94 -3.29 -10.02
C THR A 212 10.32 -2.78 -10.43
N SER A 213 11.33 -2.93 -9.57
CA SER A 213 12.69 -2.45 -9.82
C SER A 213 13.39 -3.22 -10.94
N ASP A 214 13.98 -2.49 -11.90
CA ASP A 214 14.86 -3.02 -12.95
C ASP A 214 16.20 -3.55 -12.40
N SER A 215 16.46 -3.32 -11.11
CA SER A 215 17.57 -3.97 -10.41
C SER A 215 17.29 -5.40 -9.97
N ARG A 216 16.02 -5.82 -10.00
CA ARG A 216 15.57 -7.15 -9.56
C ARG A 216 14.99 -7.96 -10.70
N ASN A 217 14.49 -7.29 -11.74
CA ASN A 217 13.82 -7.92 -12.86
C ASN A 217 14.57 -7.59 -14.15
N ASP A 218 14.83 -8.61 -14.96
CA ASP A 218 15.18 -8.41 -16.36
C ASP A 218 13.90 -8.06 -17.14
N LEU A 219 13.67 -6.76 -17.33
CA LEU A 219 12.44 -6.25 -17.92
C LEU A 219 12.17 -6.81 -19.32
N GLU A 220 13.19 -7.12 -20.11
CA GLU A 220 12.98 -7.57 -21.50
C GLU A 220 12.45 -9.02 -21.57
N THR A 221 12.94 -9.88 -20.67
CA THR A 221 12.64 -11.32 -20.68
C THR A 221 11.55 -11.69 -19.67
N GLN A 222 11.46 -10.97 -18.55
CA GLN A 222 10.61 -11.36 -17.42
C GLN A 222 9.28 -10.62 -17.35
N CYS A 223 9.10 -9.52 -18.10
CA CYS A 223 7.87 -8.71 -18.08
C CYS A 223 7.09 -8.83 -19.40
N GLY A 224 5.78 -9.06 -19.30
CA GLY A 224 4.87 -9.16 -20.43
C GLY A 224 4.49 -7.83 -21.06
N LEU A 225 4.51 -6.73 -20.29
CA LEU A 225 4.14 -5.40 -20.78
C LEU A 225 5.18 -4.78 -21.73
N ILE A 226 6.45 -5.22 -21.65
CA ILE A 226 7.50 -4.69 -22.52
C ILE A 226 7.26 -5.16 -23.96
N GLY A 227 7.14 -4.17 -24.87
CA GLY A 227 6.75 -4.37 -26.26
C GLY A 227 5.25 -4.19 -26.54
N ALA A 228 4.42 -3.99 -25.51
CA ALA A 228 3.00 -3.65 -25.69
C ALA A 228 2.85 -2.39 -26.56
N LYS A 229 2.01 -2.44 -27.59
CA LYS A 229 1.80 -1.29 -28.47
C LYS A 229 0.81 -0.32 -27.83
N VAL A 230 1.29 0.87 -27.48
CA VAL A 230 0.48 2.00 -27.02
C VAL A 230 0.59 3.10 -28.06
N ASP A 231 -0.54 3.48 -28.67
CA ASP A 231 -0.59 4.45 -29.78
C ASP A 231 0.35 4.08 -30.95
N GLY A 232 0.45 2.78 -31.26
CA GLY A 232 1.30 2.27 -32.31
C GLY A 232 2.80 2.19 -31.98
N ARG A 233 3.25 2.67 -30.82
CA ARG A 233 4.64 2.61 -30.34
C ARG A 233 4.80 1.56 -29.23
N PRO A 234 5.86 0.72 -29.25
CA PRO A 234 6.11 -0.23 -28.18
C PRO A 234 6.40 0.48 -26.84
N TYR A 235 5.89 -0.08 -25.75
CA TYR A 235 6.24 0.29 -24.39
C TYR A 235 7.62 -0.30 -24.06
N THR A 236 8.55 0.55 -23.63
CA THR A 236 9.98 0.19 -23.51
C THR A 236 10.41 0.04 -22.05
N PRO A 237 11.54 -0.63 -21.76
CA PRO A 237 12.12 -0.64 -20.41
C PRO A 237 12.41 0.77 -19.87
N THR A 238 12.77 1.71 -20.75
CA THR A 238 12.91 3.13 -20.41
C THR A 238 11.59 3.73 -19.94
N ASP A 239 10.48 3.47 -20.67
CA ASP A 239 9.15 3.95 -20.28
C ASP A 239 8.78 3.41 -18.88
N TRP A 240 9.01 2.11 -18.64
CA TRP A 240 8.79 1.48 -17.33
C TRP A 240 9.58 2.15 -16.20
N VAL A 241 10.89 2.33 -16.36
CA VAL A 241 11.74 2.88 -15.30
C VAL A 241 11.32 4.30 -14.94
N TYR A 242 11.04 5.15 -15.92
CA TYR A 242 10.70 6.54 -15.66
C TYR A 242 9.23 6.75 -15.28
N ALA A 243 8.29 5.92 -15.75
CA ALA A 243 6.90 5.97 -15.28
C ALA A 243 6.78 5.67 -13.79
N ARG A 244 7.69 4.83 -13.25
CA ARG A 244 7.80 4.59 -11.81
C ARG A 244 8.33 5.79 -11.06
N GLN A 245 9.33 6.48 -11.60
CA GLN A 245 10.10 7.47 -10.83
C GLN A 245 9.55 8.89 -10.94
N VAL A 246 8.89 9.23 -12.04
CA VAL A 246 8.32 10.58 -12.29
C VAL A 246 6.92 10.66 -11.65
N PHE A 247 6.88 10.53 -10.32
CA PHE A 247 5.66 10.65 -9.54
C PHE A 247 5.77 11.78 -8.51
N GLY A 248 4.77 12.65 -8.47
CA GLY A 248 4.68 13.70 -7.46
C GLY A 248 3.84 14.88 -7.91
N ASN A 249 3.83 15.91 -7.07
CA ASN A 249 3.17 17.18 -7.28
C ASN A 249 4.21 18.29 -7.13
N ALA A 250 4.39 19.07 -8.20
CA ALA A 250 5.39 20.15 -8.21
C ALA A 250 5.17 21.16 -7.08
N SER A 251 3.91 21.46 -6.71
CA SER A 251 3.57 22.35 -5.59
C SER A 251 3.97 21.79 -4.22
N LEU A 252 4.09 20.47 -4.08
CA LEU A 252 4.63 19.81 -2.88
C LEU A 252 6.16 19.72 -2.92
N GLY A 253 6.79 20.09 -4.03
CA GLY A 253 8.20 19.81 -4.24
C GLY A 253 8.49 18.33 -4.47
N THR A 254 7.54 17.53 -4.98
CA THR A 254 7.72 16.10 -5.26
C THR A 254 7.71 15.82 -6.78
N PRO A 255 8.61 14.95 -7.32
CA PRO A 255 9.76 14.35 -6.65
C PRO A 255 10.72 15.42 -6.07
N PRO A 256 11.39 15.13 -4.93
CA PRO A 256 12.28 16.09 -4.30
C PRO A 256 13.61 16.21 -5.06
N ALA A 257 14.22 17.39 -5.02
CA ALA A 257 15.51 17.67 -5.68
C ALA A 257 16.72 17.12 -4.89
N ARG A 258 16.66 15.84 -4.47
CA ARG A 258 17.63 15.21 -3.56
C ARG A 258 17.86 13.74 -3.88
N GLY A 259 18.97 13.18 -3.42
CA GLY A 259 19.33 11.77 -3.57
C GLY A 259 19.01 11.16 -4.94
N GLU A 260 18.37 9.99 -4.94
CA GLU A 260 17.91 9.28 -6.14
C GLU A 260 16.77 9.96 -6.90
N TYR A 261 16.10 10.93 -6.28
CA TYR A 261 14.95 11.64 -6.86
C TYR A 261 15.37 12.84 -7.72
N LEU A 262 16.66 13.20 -7.71
CA LEU A 262 17.18 14.37 -8.43
C LEU A 262 16.96 14.29 -9.94
N LEU A 263 17.29 13.16 -10.59
CA LEU A 263 17.03 12.98 -12.03
C LEU A 263 15.52 12.98 -12.34
N PRO A 264 14.65 12.22 -11.64
CA PRO A 264 13.21 12.34 -11.80
C PRO A 264 12.68 13.76 -11.67
N ARG A 265 13.21 14.54 -10.71
CA ARG A 265 12.84 15.94 -10.55
C ARG A 265 13.31 16.80 -11.72
N VAL A 266 14.53 16.61 -12.24
CA VAL A 266 14.98 17.27 -13.48
C VAL A 266 14.02 16.98 -14.65
N VAL A 267 13.56 15.73 -14.77
CA VAL A 267 12.58 15.35 -15.79
C VAL A 267 11.28 16.12 -15.61
N THR A 268 10.75 16.21 -14.39
CA THR A 268 9.53 16.99 -14.10
C THR A 268 9.70 18.48 -14.48
N GLU A 269 10.83 19.10 -14.15
CA GLU A 269 11.12 20.49 -14.54
C GLU A 269 11.11 20.66 -16.07
N LEU A 270 11.77 19.76 -16.79
CA LEU A 270 11.83 19.79 -18.26
C LEU A 270 10.48 19.46 -18.93
N LEU A 271 9.62 18.66 -18.29
CA LEU A 271 8.25 18.42 -18.74
C LEU A 271 7.39 19.67 -18.61
N SER A 272 7.60 20.45 -17.55
CA SER A 272 6.90 21.72 -17.32
C SER A 272 7.39 22.88 -18.21
N GLU A 273 8.60 22.74 -18.76
CA GLU A 273 9.24 23.77 -19.59
C GLU A 273 8.61 23.86 -20.99
N LYS A 274 8.17 25.07 -21.36
CA LYS A 274 7.54 25.36 -22.66
C LYS A 274 8.54 25.78 -23.74
N GLY A 275 9.78 26.08 -23.37
CA GLY A 275 10.87 26.50 -24.27
C GLY A 275 11.77 25.39 -24.80
N SER A 276 12.97 25.77 -25.24
CA SER A 276 14.01 24.92 -25.85
C SER A 276 14.79 24.05 -24.86
N GLY A 277 14.21 23.73 -23.70
CA GLY A 277 14.88 23.05 -22.58
C GLY A 277 15.45 24.02 -21.56
N LEU A 278 16.30 23.50 -20.65
CA LEU A 278 16.89 24.27 -19.56
C LEU A 278 18.41 24.12 -19.56
N THR A 279 19.11 25.22 -19.26
CA THR A 279 20.55 25.18 -19.00
C THR A 279 20.85 24.60 -17.62
N ARG A 280 22.12 24.24 -17.38
CA ARG A 280 22.59 23.78 -16.07
C ARG A 280 22.31 24.81 -14.96
N ASP A 281 22.54 26.09 -15.22
CA ASP A 281 22.37 27.15 -14.23
C ASP A 281 20.88 27.36 -13.92
N GLN A 282 20.01 27.34 -14.94
CA GLN A 282 18.56 27.38 -14.74
C GLN A 282 18.05 26.19 -13.92
N LEU A 283 18.57 24.98 -14.15
CA LEU A 283 18.23 23.80 -13.35
C LEU A 283 18.72 23.97 -11.91
N THR A 284 19.95 24.44 -11.71
CA THR A 284 20.52 24.69 -10.38
C THR A 284 19.63 25.65 -9.58
N ASP A 285 19.20 26.75 -10.21
CA ASP A 285 18.35 27.76 -9.59
C ASP A 285 16.95 27.22 -9.27
N ARG A 286 16.30 26.54 -10.23
CA ARG A 286 14.94 25.98 -10.03
C ARG A 286 14.89 24.89 -8.97
N LEU A 287 15.95 24.09 -8.88
CA LEU A 287 16.06 22.99 -7.93
C LEU A 287 16.58 23.43 -6.56
N GLY A 288 16.95 24.72 -6.40
CA GLY A 288 17.47 25.25 -5.14
C GLY A 288 18.80 24.65 -4.73
N LEU A 289 19.65 24.25 -5.68
CA LEU A 289 20.92 23.56 -5.41
C LEU A 289 22.03 24.58 -5.12
N THR A 290 22.28 24.83 -3.84
CA THR A 290 23.17 25.90 -3.40
C THR A 290 24.62 25.45 -3.17
N THR A 291 24.85 24.18 -2.83
CA THR A 291 26.18 23.67 -2.46
C THR A 291 26.92 23.05 -3.63
N GLU A 292 28.25 22.98 -3.56
CA GLU A 292 29.07 22.36 -4.61
C GLU A 292 28.80 20.85 -4.71
N SER A 293 28.57 20.15 -3.60
CA SER A 293 28.14 18.74 -3.63
C SER A 293 26.81 18.55 -4.37
N SER A 294 25.82 19.42 -4.11
CA SER A 294 24.51 19.35 -4.76
C SER A 294 24.59 19.60 -6.28
N LYS A 295 25.43 20.56 -6.70
CA LYS A 295 25.68 20.85 -8.12
C LYS A 295 26.43 19.72 -8.82
N ALA A 296 27.44 19.12 -8.18
CA ALA A 296 28.14 17.96 -8.73
C ALA A 296 27.21 16.74 -8.92
N ARG A 297 26.24 16.56 -8.02
CA ARG A 297 25.21 15.52 -8.18
C ARG A 297 24.23 15.83 -9.30
N LEU A 298 23.89 17.10 -9.53
CA LEU A 298 23.13 17.49 -10.71
C LEU A 298 23.90 17.11 -11.99
N ASP A 299 25.20 17.37 -12.04
CA ASP A 299 26.04 16.98 -13.19
C ASP A 299 25.98 15.46 -13.42
N HIS A 300 26.14 14.66 -12.37
CA HIS A 300 26.03 13.20 -12.46
C HIS A 300 24.63 12.73 -12.88
N ALA A 301 23.57 13.38 -12.38
CA ALA A 301 22.20 13.09 -12.77
C ALA A 301 21.95 13.40 -14.26
N LEU A 302 22.49 14.51 -14.77
CA LEU A 302 22.40 14.89 -16.17
C LEU A 302 23.19 13.94 -17.08
N GLU A 303 24.41 13.55 -16.68
CA GLU A 303 25.20 12.52 -17.35
C GLU A 303 24.44 11.19 -17.43
N THR A 304 23.84 10.77 -16.31
CA THR A 304 22.99 9.57 -16.26
C THR A 304 21.77 9.71 -17.17
N GLY A 305 21.14 10.88 -17.17
CA GLY A 305 20.00 11.18 -18.05
C GLY A 305 20.36 11.13 -19.54
N ILE A 306 21.59 11.47 -19.92
CA ILE A 306 22.07 11.39 -21.32
C ILE A 306 22.51 9.97 -21.68
N GLY A 307 23.29 9.32 -20.81
CA GLY A 307 23.89 8.01 -21.07
C GLY A 307 22.92 6.83 -20.89
N GLY A 308 21.91 6.99 -20.04
CA GLY A 308 21.08 5.88 -19.57
C GLY A 308 21.72 5.13 -18.40
N LYS A 309 20.97 4.20 -17.81
CA LYS A 309 21.40 3.37 -16.69
C LYS A 309 20.64 2.06 -16.67
N ARG A 310 21.35 0.95 -16.45
CA ARG A 310 20.79 -0.42 -16.42
C ARG A 310 19.95 -0.67 -17.69
N SER A 311 18.68 -1.04 -17.54
CA SER A 311 17.76 -1.33 -18.63
C SER A 311 17.19 -0.06 -19.29
N ALA A 312 17.35 1.12 -18.68
CA ALA A 312 16.83 2.36 -19.21
C ALA A 312 17.86 3.07 -20.12
N GLN A 313 17.44 3.42 -21.32
CA GLN A 313 18.21 4.27 -22.22
C GLN A 313 18.22 5.72 -21.72
N GLY A 314 19.18 6.52 -22.20
CA GLY A 314 19.22 7.95 -21.94
C GLY A 314 17.93 8.64 -22.42
N ILE A 315 17.41 9.55 -21.61
CA ILE A 315 16.17 10.32 -21.84
C ILE A 315 16.42 11.80 -22.11
N LEU A 316 17.64 12.28 -21.88
CA LEU A 316 18.06 13.65 -22.14
C LEU A 316 18.92 13.72 -23.40
N VAL A 317 18.86 14.86 -24.07
CA VAL A 317 19.75 15.27 -25.16
C VAL A 317 20.30 16.64 -24.80
N ARG A 318 21.58 16.86 -25.09
CA ARG A 318 22.21 18.18 -24.94
C ARG A 318 22.19 18.89 -26.28
N GLU A 319 21.46 20.00 -26.35
CA GLU A 319 21.42 20.90 -27.49
C GLU A 319 22.13 22.21 -27.11
N HIS A 320 23.37 22.38 -27.57
CA HIS A 320 24.27 23.45 -27.11
C HIS A 320 24.49 23.41 -25.58
N ASP A 321 24.01 24.41 -24.87
CA ASP A 321 24.03 24.57 -23.42
C ASP A 321 22.72 24.15 -22.73
N HIS A 322 21.71 23.73 -23.50
CA HIS A 322 20.41 23.31 -22.99
C HIS A 322 20.28 21.79 -22.92
N PHE A 323 19.61 21.32 -21.86
CA PHE A 323 19.16 19.94 -21.71
C PHE A 323 17.70 19.84 -22.14
N VAL A 324 17.41 18.88 -23.00
CA VAL A 324 16.08 18.66 -23.59
C VAL A 324 15.67 17.21 -23.41
N LEU A 325 14.40 16.98 -23.08
CA LEU A 325 13.82 15.63 -23.07
C LEU A 325 13.69 15.08 -24.48
N LYS A 326 14.06 13.82 -24.67
CA LYS A 326 13.73 13.09 -25.91
C LYS A 326 12.22 13.14 -26.16
N PRO A 327 11.77 13.28 -27.43
CA PRO A 327 10.35 13.45 -27.75
C PRO A 327 9.45 12.41 -27.10
N GLY A 328 9.90 11.15 -27.07
CA GLY A 328 9.14 10.02 -26.54
C GLY A 328 8.97 9.95 -25.02
N VAL A 329 9.52 10.89 -24.26
CA VAL A 329 9.37 11.01 -22.80
C VAL A 329 8.31 12.06 -22.45
N ARG A 330 8.07 13.03 -23.34
CA ARG A 330 7.11 14.13 -23.10
C ARG A 330 5.67 13.65 -22.96
N ASP A 331 5.33 12.53 -23.57
CA ASP A 331 4.02 11.91 -23.52
C ASP A 331 3.96 10.69 -22.59
N LEU A 332 5.02 10.43 -21.80
CA LEU A 332 5.14 9.23 -20.96
C LEU A 332 3.96 9.04 -20.00
N GLY A 333 3.51 10.10 -19.32
CA GLY A 333 2.37 10.04 -18.41
C GLY A 333 1.08 9.60 -19.13
N LYS A 334 0.76 10.26 -20.25
CA LYS A 334 -0.41 9.91 -21.07
C LYS A 334 -0.33 8.50 -21.65
N ARG A 335 0.86 8.08 -22.10
CA ARG A 335 1.08 6.72 -22.62
C ARG A 335 0.91 5.68 -21.51
N THR A 336 1.37 5.98 -20.29
CA THR A 336 1.23 5.06 -19.15
C THR A 336 -0.24 4.97 -18.70
N GLU A 337 -0.97 6.08 -18.65
CA GLU A 337 -2.43 6.09 -18.40
C GLU A 337 -3.18 5.23 -19.44
N ARG A 338 -2.83 5.36 -20.73
CA ARG A 338 -3.40 4.52 -21.80
C ARG A 338 -3.05 3.04 -21.64
N LEU A 339 -1.79 2.72 -21.33
CA LEU A 339 -1.39 1.33 -21.07
C LEU A 339 -2.22 0.70 -19.94
N VAL A 340 -2.39 1.43 -18.84
CA VAL A 340 -3.21 0.98 -17.70
C VAL A 340 -4.64 0.72 -18.15
N ASN A 341 -5.29 1.67 -18.83
CA ASN A 341 -6.65 1.49 -19.33
C ASN A 341 -6.74 0.29 -20.28
N ASP A 342 -5.91 0.23 -21.32
CA ASP A 342 -5.97 -0.81 -22.35
C ASP A 342 -5.77 -2.22 -21.79
N VAL A 343 -4.90 -2.37 -20.78
CA VAL A 343 -4.63 -3.68 -20.16
C VAL A 343 -5.70 -4.04 -19.14
N CYS A 344 -6.04 -3.12 -18.23
CA CYS A 344 -7.01 -3.39 -17.16
C CYS A 344 -8.45 -3.51 -17.69
N GLU A 345 -8.85 -2.73 -18.69
CA GLU A 345 -10.16 -2.88 -19.35
C GLU A 345 -10.31 -4.25 -19.98
N ARG A 346 -9.27 -4.76 -20.66
CA ARG A 346 -9.30 -6.13 -21.20
C ARG A 346 -9.35 -7.16 -20.09
N MET A 347 -8.43 -7.09 -19.12
CA MET A 347 -8.33 -8.05 -18.02
C MET A 347 -9.64 -8.22 -17.26
N PHE A 348 -10.31 -7.11 -16.95
CA PHE A 348 -11.55 -7.06 -16.18
C PHE A 348 -12.82 -6.88 -17.06
N SER A 349 -12.72 -7.12 -18.37
CA SER A 349 -13.84 -6.95 -19.30
C SER A 349 -15.01 -7.88 -18.99
N GLU A 350 -16.23 -7.39 -19.11
CA GLU A 350 -17.45 -8.20 -19.08
C GLU A 350 -17.80 -8.77 -20.47
N ASP A 351 -17.12 -8.30 -21.53
CA ASP A 351 -17.37 -8.77 -22.89
C ASP A 351 -16.87 -10.21 -23.07
N SER A 352 -17.83 -11.11 -23.34
CA SER A 352 -17.60 -12.51 -23.65
C SER A 352 -16.72 -12.75 -24.89
N SER A 353 -16.56 -11.74 -25.75
CA SER A 353 -15.67 -11.81 -26.92
C SER A 353 -14.19 -11.70 -26.56
N VAL A 354 -13.87 -11.08 -25.42
CA VAL A 354 -12.49 -10.93 -24.93
C VAL A 354 -12.01 -12.26 -24.37
N THR A 355 -11.10 -12.90 -25.11
CA THR A 355 -10.62 -14.23 -24.76
C THR A 355 -9.74 -14.21 -23.52
N PHE A 356 -9.50 -15.40 -22.98
CA PHE A 356 -8.54 -15.60 -21.92
C PHE A 356 -7.13 -15.07 -22.25
N GLU A 357 -6.66 -15.29 -23.49
CA GLU A 357 -5.34 -14.82 -23.90
C GLU A 357 -5.31 -13.29 -23.99
N ASP A 358 -6.39 -12.66 -24.45
CA ASP A 358 -6.49 -11.20 -24.53
C ASP A 358 -6.39 -10.51 -23.16
N ARG A 359 -6.81 -11.21 -22.09
CA ARG A 359 -6.82 -10.73 -20.70
C ARG A 359 -5.45 -10.79 -20.04
N PHE A 360 -4.73 -11.89 -20.27
CA PHE A 360 -3.53 -12.22 -19.51
C PHE A 360 -2.25 -12.29 -20.34
N LYS A 361 -2.32 -12.05 -21.65
CA LYS A 361 -1.16 -12.01 -22.53
C LYS A 361 -1.08 -10.72 -23.35
N ILE A 362 0.15 -10.32 -23.64
CA ILE A 362 0.48 -9.30 -24.64
C ILE A 362 1.25 -9.99 -25.76
N GLY A 363 0.58 -10.17 -26.90
CA GLY A 363 1.07 -11.06 -27.94
C GLY A 363 1.15 -12.49 -27.39
N SER A 364 2.34 -13.09 -27.38
CA SER A 364 2.56 -14.43 -26.82
C SER A 364 3.05 -14.45 -25.37
N LYS A 365 3.36 -13.29 -24.79
CA LYS A 365 3.95 -13.19 -23.44
C LYS A 365 2.86 -13.07 -22.38
N TRP A 366 2.99 -13.81 -21.29
CA TRP A 366 2.14 -13.66 -20.11
C TRP A 366 2.40 -12.35 -19.38
N LEU A 367 1.33 -11.79 -18.82
CA LEU A 367 1.42 -10.83 -17.73
C LEU A 367 1.83 -11.56 -16.46
N THR A 368 2.80 -10.98 -15.75
CA THR A 368 3.42 -11.57 -14.57
C THR A 368 3.09 -10.80 -13.30
N THR A 369 3.41 -11.33 -12.12
CA THR A 369 3.28 -10.59 -10.85
C THR A 369 3.99 -9.24 -10.87
N THR A 370 5.16 -9.14 -11.53
CA THR A 370 5.87 -7.87 -11.74
C THR A 370 5.07 -6.89 -12.61
N ASP A 371 4.41 -7.37 -13.67
CA ASP A 371 3.53 -6.55 -14.51
C ASP A 371 2.30 -6.05 -13.73
N LEU A 372 1.67 -6.93 -12.94
CA LEU A 372 0.53 -6.57 -12.10
C LEU A 372 0.91 -5.53 -11.03
N ALA A 373 2.08 -5.70 -10.40
CA ALA A 373 2.64 -4.74 -9.44
C ALA A 373 2.90 -3.37 -10.09
N PHE A 374 3.41 -3.36 -11.32
CA PHE A 374 3.67 -2.13 -12.07
C PHE A 374 2.39 -1.40 -12.46
N LEU A 375 1.38 -2.13 -12.94
CA LEU A 375 0.07 -1.56 -13.20
C LEU A 375 -0.56 -1.03 -11.90
N GLY A 376 -0.43 -1.75 -10.78
CA GLY A 376 -0.89 -1.30 -9.47
C GLY A 376 -0.23 0.00 -9.00
N LEU A 377 1.10 0.11 -9.18
CA LEU A 377 1.86 1.33 -8.93
C LEU A 377 1.38 2.49 -9.80
N CYS A 378 1.21 2.26 -11.10
CA CYS A 378 0.72 3.28 -12.03
C CYS A 378 -0.70 3.72 -11.67
N CYS A 379 -1.59 2.80 -11.30
CA CYS A 379 -2.92 3.13 -10.77
C CYS A 379 -2.82 4.00 -9.53
N LEU A 380 -1.97 3.68 -8.55
CA LEU A 380 -1.78 4.51 -7.35
C LEU A 380 -1.27 5.92 -7.68
N HIS A 381 -0.35 6.04 -8.64
CA HIS A 381 0.09 7.36 -9.15
C HIS A 381 -1.09 8.13 -9.77
N LEU A 382 -1.86 7.48 -10.66
CA LEU A 382 -3.01 8.09 -11.32
C LEU A 382 -4.10 8.49 -10.30
N ILE A 383 -4.40 7.67 -9.30
CA ILE A 383 -5.34 8.02 -8.22
C ILE A 383 -4.86 9.29 -7.54
N SER A 384 -3.59 9.34 -7.11
CA SER A 384 -3.02 10.48 -6.40
C SER A 384 -3.10 11.76 -7.25
N GLU A 385 -2.77 11.68 -8.54
CA GLU A 385 -2.87 12.80 -9.48
C GLU A 385 -4.30 13.30 -9.66
N LYS A 386 -5.28 12.40 -9.85
CA LYS A 386 -6.69 12.79 -9.96
C LYS A 386 -7.22 13.36 -8.64
N CYS A 387 -6.80 12.82 -7.49
CA CYS A 387 -7.17 13.33 -6.18
C CYS A 387 -6.64 14.75 -5.94
N TRP A 388 -5.38 15.04 -6.28
CA TRP A 388 -4.85 16.42 -6.23
C TRP A 388 -5.63 17.36 -7.15
N LYS A 389 -5.93 16.91 -8.38
CA LYS A 389 -6.64 17.74 -9.38
C LYS A 389 -8.07 18.06 -8.96
N ASN A 390 -8.79 17.06 -8.44
CA ASN A 390 -10.22 17.16 -8.14
C ASN A 390 -10.50 17.60 -6.69
N ARG A 391 -9.45 17.74 -5.86
CA ARG A 391 -9.57 17.89 -4.40
C ARG A 391 -10.41 16.78 -3.76
N SER A 392 -10.22 15.55 -4.24
CA SER A 392 -10.80 14.35 -3.62
C SER A 392 -9.88 13.86 -2.50
N LEU A 393 -10.44 13.53 -1.34
CA LEU A 393 -9.73 13.04 -0.16
C LEU A 393 -9.44 11.53 -0.29
N LEU A 394 -8.18 11.15 -0.50
CA LEU A 394 -7.72 9.75 -0.55
C LEU A 394 -7.27 9.29 0.83
N ILE A 395 -7.88 8.23 1.36
CA ILE A 395 -7.57 7.68 2.67
C ILE A 395 -7.41 6.16 2.60
N GLY A 396 -6.22 5.68 2.94
CA GLY A 396 -5.96 4.28 3.20
C GLY A 396 -6.18 3.93 4.68
N VAL A 397 -6.84 2.82 4.99
CA VAL A 397 -7.12 2.38 6.37
C VAL A 397 -6.67 0.93 6.53
N ALA A 398 -6.06 0.59 7.67
CA ALA A 398 -5.71 -0.79 8.01
C ALA A 398 -6.09 -1.19 9.43
N LYS A 399 -6.66 -2.40 9.54
CA LYS A 399 -7.09 -3.03 10.80
C LYS A 399 -5.92 -3.63 11.58
N ASP A 400 -5.13 -4.44 10.90
CA ASP A 400 -3.99 -5.14 11.48
C ASP A 400 -2.71 -4.51 10.98
N SER A 401 -2.05 -3.75 11.86
CA SER A 401 -0.80 -3.09 11.54
C SER A 401 0.34 -3.72 12.35
N SER A 402 1.31 -4.28 11.62
CA SER A 402 2.62 -4.66 12.17
C SER A 402 3.57 -3.47 12.30
N ALA A 403 3.08 -2.25 12.03
CA ALA A 403 3.87 -1.03 12.03
C ALA A 403 4.55 -0.78 13.38
N ARG A 404 5.78 -0.25 13.27
CA ARG A 404 6.68 0.05 14.37
C ARG A 404 7.33 1.43 14.20
N ASP A 405 6.88 2.20 13.21
CA ASP A 405 7.53 3.43 12.79
C ASP A 405 7.38 4.57 13.79
N LEU A 406 6.31 4.62 14.59
CA LEU A 406 6.20 5.59 15.68
C LEU A 406 7.33 5.36 16.70
N LYS A 407 7.48 4.12 17.19
CA LYS A 407 8.47 3.81 18.24
C LYS A 407 9.91 3.68 17.74
N ARG A 408 10.13 3.16 16.53
CA ARG A 408 11.49 2.83 16.02
C ARG A 408 12.10 3.93 15.16
N GLN A 409 11.29 4.81 14.57
CA GLN A 409 11.78 5.86 13.68
C GLN A 409 11.37 7.25 14.14
N LEU A 410 10.06 7.58 14.15
CA LEU A 410 9.58 8.93 14.41
C LEU A 410 10.11 9.48 15.74
N LEU A 411 9.82 8.80 16.86
CA LEU A 411 10.25 9.25 18.17
C LEU A 411 11.78 9.31 18.29
N PRO A 412 12.57 8.26 17.95
CA PRO A 412 14.03 8.36 17.95
C PRO A 412 14.57 9.51 17.11
N VAL A 413 14.07 9.72 15.89
CA VAL A 413 14.51 10.81 15.02
C VAL A 413 14.22 12.16 15.65
N LEU A 414 12.99 12.40 16.12
CA LEU A 414 12.60 13.69 16.73
C LEU A 414 13.37 13.98 18.03
N ASN A 415 13.65 12.97 18.84
CA ASN A 415 14.52 13.15 20.02
C ASN A 415 15.95 13.50 19.62
N TYR A 416 16.46 12.82 18.59
CA TYR A 416 17.83 12.95 18.14
C TYR A 416 18.13 14.30 17.48
N THR A 417 17.14 14.84 16.77
CA THR A 417 17.17 16.17 16.15
C THR A 417 16.74 17.30 17.10
N GLY A 418 16.23 16.95 18.29
CA GLY A 418 15.88 17.93 19.33
C GLY A 418 14.49 18.56 19.18
N HIS A 419 13.64 18.03 18.29
CA HIS A 419 12.25 18.49 18.08
C HIS A 419 11.25 17.87 19.05
N PHE A 420 11.62 16.79 19.75
CA PHE A 420 10.77 16.14 20.75
C PHE A 420 11.58 15.69 21.96
N LYS A 421 10.92 15.60 23.12
CA LYS A 421 11.49 14.99 24.33
C LYS A 421 10.56 13.90 24.81
N GLY A 422 11.03 12.66 24.74
CA GLY A 422 10.30 11.50 25.21
C GLY A 422 10.53 10.32 24.30
N ASN A 423 10.87 9.18 24.87
CA ASN A 423 11.11 7.97 24.10
C ASN A 423 10.56 6.77 24.85
N PHE A 424 10.18 5.76 24.09
CA PHE A 424 10.08 4.41 24.63
C PHE A 424 11.51 3.97 24.95
N ALA A 425 11.85 3.87 26.24
CA ALA A 425 13.20 3.48 26.65
C ALA A 425 13.66 2.22 25.89
N ASN A 426 14.93 2.16 25.46
CA ASN A 426 15.54 1.02 24.77
C ASN A 426 15.55 -0.23 25.66
N SER A 427 14.38 -0.82 25.86
CA SER A 427 14.21 -2.06 26.59
C SER A 427 13.55 -3.05 25.65
N GLU A 428 14.08 -4.27 25.63
CA GLU A 428 13.44 -5.45 25.02
C GLU A 428 12.07 -5.78 25.66
N ASN A 429 11.64 -4.95 26.62
CA ASN A 429 10.48 -5.11 27.48
C ASN A 429 9.29 -4.24 27.06
N ILE A 430 9.21 -3.74 25.82
CA ILE A 430 8.06 -2.95 25.33
C ILE A 430 7.30 -3.76 24.27
N PRO A 431 5.97 -3.60 24.12
CA PRO A 431 5.21 -4.28 23.08
C PRO A 431 5.76 -4.07 21.66
N ASP A 432 5.56 -5.07 20.80
CA ASP A 432 6.27 -5.16 19.52
C ASP A 432 5.78 -4.18 18.45
N THR A 433 4.51 -3.77 18.48
CA THR A 433 3.92 -2.87 17.47
C THR A 433 3.35 -1.60 18.10
N ASP A 434 3.27 -0.53 17.29
CA ASP A 434 2.72 0.75 17.73
C ASP A 434 1.24 0.62 18.11
N ARG A 435 0.48 -0.22 17.38
CA ARG A 435 -0.92 -0.55 17.71
C ARG A 435 -1.04 -1.09 19.13
N MET A 436 -0.19 -2.05 19.53
CA MET A 436 -0.26 -2.63 20.87
C MET A 436 0.03 -1.61 21.95
N ILE A 437 1.04 -0.76 21.73
CA ILE A 437 1.42 0.31 22.66
C ILE A 437 0.24 1.27 22.85
N LEU A 438 -0.30 1.79 21.76
CA LEU A 438 -1.38 2.77 21.78
C LEU A 438 -2.70 2.19 22.31
N GLN A 439 -3.00 0.93 21.96
CA GLN A 439 -4.17 0.22 22.50
C GLN A 439 -4.09 0.10 24.02
N TRP A 440 -2.92 -0.26 24.54
CA TRP A 440 -2.72 -0.41 25.97
C TRP A 440 -2.77 0.92 26.70
N VAL A 441 -2.07 1.95 26.18
CA VAL A 441 -2.09 3.31 26.74
C VAL A 441 -3.53 3.84 26.81
N SER A 442 -4.30 3.68 25.74
CA SER A 442 -5.70 4.09 25.70
C SER A 442 -6.58 3.38 26.74
N LEU A 443 -6.33 2.08 26.98
CA LEU A 443 -7.04 1.31 27.99
C LEU A 443 -6.72 1.77 29.43
N GLN A 444 -5.43 2.02 29.71
CA GLN A 444 -4.97 2.43 31.04
C GLN A 444 -5.42 3.86 31.36
N GLU A 445 -5.26 4.78 30.42
CA GLU A 445 -5.53 6.21 30.58
C GLU A 445 -6.97 6.58 30.17
N ARG A 446 -7.92 5.63 30.20
CA ARG A 446 -9.31 5.81 29.72
C ARG A 446 -10.08 6.97 30.35
N GLU A 447 -9.66 7.43 31.51
CA GLU A 447 -10.24 8.60 32.19
C GLU A 447 -9.78 9.91 31.55
N LYS A 448 -8.53 9.97 31.07
CA LYS A 448 -7.91 11.14 30.43
C LYS A 448 -8.06 11.13 28.91
N LEU A 449 -7.86 9.96 28.29
CA LEU A 449 -7.91 9.79 26.84
C LEU A 449 -9.28 9.28 26.41
N LYS A 450 -10.14 10.19 25.94
CA LYS A 450 -11.50 9.88 25.47
C LYS A 450 -11.50 9.56 23.98
N VAL A 451 -12.30 8.57 23.59
CA VAL A 451 -12.61 8.35 22.17
C VAL A 451 -13.63 9.40 21.67
N PRO A 452 -13.57 9.80 20.39
CA PRO A 452 -12.54 9.45 19.43
C PRO A 452 -11.21 10.17 19.74
N TRP A 453 -10.09 9.49 19.52
CA TRP A 453 -8.76 10.11 19.57
C TRP A 453 -7.91 9.68 18.39
N ALA A 454 -6.91 10.50 18.06
CA ALA A 454 -5.89 10.16 17.08
C ALA A 454 -4.50 10.66 17.52
N THR A 455 -3.45 10.03 17.01
CA THR A 455 -2.09 10.60 17.08
C THR A 455 -1.99 11.77 16.11
N CYS A 456 -1.09 12.73 16.33
CA CYS A 456 -0.73 13.72 15.33
C CYS A 456 -0.31 13.03 14.02
N GLU A 457 -0.66 13.64 12.90
CA GLU A 457 -0.18 13.17 11.60
C GLU A 457 1.30 13.50 11.39
N TYR A 458 2.00 12.58 10.74
CA TYR A 458 3.39 12.74 10.35
C TYR A 458 3.68 12.08 9.01
N ASP A 459 4.70 12.58 8.33
CA ASP A 459 5.12 12.12 7.00
C ASP A 459 5.55 10.65 7.02
N THR A 460 5.11 9.90 6.02
CA THR A 460 5.50 8.49 5.86
C THR A 460 6.99 8.32 5.52
N ALA A 461 7.71 9.38 5.13
CA ALA A 461 9.17 9.39 5.01
C ALA A 461 9.91 9.01 6.31
N PHE A 462 9.29 9.22 7.48
CA PHE A 462 9.86 8.76 8.74
C PHE A 462 10.06 7.24 8.77
N LYS A 463 9.28 6.43 8.03
CA LYS A 463 9.44 4.96 7.98
C LYS A 463 10.85 4.52 7.60
N THR A 464 11.55 5.32 6.79
CA THR A 464 12.91 5.03 6.33
C THR A 464 13.96 5.98 6.91
N THR A 465 13.56 6.96 7.72
CA THR A 465 14.48 7.90 8.36
C THR A 465 14.93 7.34 9.71
N VAL A 466 16.23 7.42 9.98
CA VAL A 466 16.84 7.00 11.25
C VAL A 466 17.77 8.08 11.79
N PRO A 467 18.06 8.09 13.10
CA PRO A 467 19.15 8.90 13.65
C PRO A 467 20.45 8.68 12.87
N HIS A 468 21.26 9.73 12.78
CA HIS A 468 22.52 9.71 12.03
C HIS A 468 23.43 8.54 12.43
N PHE A 469 23.93 7.78 11.45
CA PHE A 469 24.75 6.57 11.69
C PHE A 469 26.02 6.87 12.50
N GLY A 470 26.69 7.98 12.22
CA GLY A 470 27.90 8.40 12.93
C GLY A 470 27.66 9.15 14.25
N GLY A 471 26.42 9.32 14.69
CA GLY A 471 26.15 9.96 15.98
C GLY A 471 26.27 11.50 16.02
N ALA A 472 26.43 12.18 14.89
CA ALA A 472 26.31 13.64 14.76
C ALA A 472 24.87 14.15 15.02
N LYS A 473 24.71 14.90 16.12
CA LYS A 473 23.41 15.48 16.53
C LYS A 473 22.86 16.42 15.45
N GLY A 474 21.54 16.40 15.28
CA GLY A 474 20.83 17.23 14.30
C GLY A 474 20.82 16.68 12.87
N LEU A 475 21.65 15.68 12.57
CA LEU A 475 21.62 14.98 11.29
C LEU A 475 20.76 13.71 11.36
N VAL A 476 20.32 13.24 10.19
CA VAL A 476 19.61 11.98 9.99
C VAL A 476 20.25 11.16 8.87
N SER A 477 19.92 9.87 8.83
CA SER A 477 20.34 8.94 7.77
C SER A 477 19.13 8.14 7.28
N GLY A 478 19.29 7.48 6.13
CA GLY A 478 18.30 6.55 5.58
C GLY A 478 18.55 5.10 5.99
N ALA A 479 17.53 4.39 6.46
CA ALA A 479 17.66 3.05 7.06
C ALA A 479 18.30 2.00 6.12
N ARG A 480 18.09 2.12 4.81
CA ARG A 480 18.63 1.20 3.80
C ARG A 480 19.38 1.98 2.74
N ARG A 481 20.64 1.63 2.49
CA ARG A 481 21.53 2.31 1.51
C ARG A 481 21.62 3.83 1.74
N ASN A 482 21.38 4.29 2.97
CA ASN A 482 21.28 5.70 3.30
C ASN A 482 20.24 6.48 2.47
N GLN A 483 19.15 5.83 2.06
CA GLN A 483 18.05 6.43 1.32
C GLN A 483 16.85 6.71 2.22
N ILE A 484 16.26 7.90 2.06
CA ILE A 484 15.02 8.31 2.72
C ILE A 484 13.94 8.39 1.64
N SER A 485 12.85 7.65 1.85
CA SER A 485 11.71 7.54 0.95
C SER A 485 11.07 8.89 0.61
N LEU A 486 10.18 8.88 -0.38
CA LEU A 486 9.49 10.06 -0.87
C LEU A 486 8.77 10.80 0.27
N ASN A 487 9.13 12.06 0.46
CA ASN A 487 8.55 12.96 1.46
C ASN A 487 7.36 13.74 0.87
N LYS A 488 6.56 14.38 1.73
CA LYS A 488 5.41 15.23 1.38
C LYS A 488 4.43 14.58 0.39
N THR A 489 4.22 13.27 0.52
CA THR A 489 3.31 12.50 -0.34
C THR A 489 2.15 11.93 0.45
N PHE A 490 2.45 11.17 1.51
CA PHE A 490 1.45 10.64 2.42
C PHE A 490 1.76 11.02 3.86
N ALA A 491 0.75 11.46 4.59
CA ALA A 491 0.76 11.63 6.03
C ALA A 491 -0.02 10.49 6.69
N LYS A 492 0.41 10.03 7.86
CA LYS A 492 -0.23 8.91 8.57
C LYS A 492 -0.50 9.22 10.02
N ALA A 493 -1.51 8.57 10.59
CA ALA A 493 -1.83 8.63 12.02
C ALA A 493 -2.56 7.36 12.49
N TYR A 494 -2.46 7.09 13.79
CA TYR A 494 -3.24 6.06 14.47
C TYR A 494 -4.48 6.68 15.11
N PHE A 495 -5.56 5.91 15.23
CA PHE A 495 -6.80 6.40 15.81
C PHE A 495 -7.61 5.30 16.49
N GLN A 496 -8.55 5.71 17.35
CA GLN A 496 -9.54 4.84 17.98
C GLN A 496 -10.86 5.60 18.13
N LEU A 497 -11.97 5.01 17.68
CA LEU A 497 -13.23 5.73 17.51
C LEU A 497 -14.25 5.51 18.63
N SER A 498 -14.29 4.29 19.19
CA SER A 498 -15.46 3.85 19.96
C SER A 498 -15.09 3.19 21.28
N GLU A 499 -15.97 3.34 22.26
CA GLU A 499 -15.97 2.61 23.54
C GLU A 499 -17.39 2.17 23.87
N ALA A 500 -17.53 1.06 24.58
CA ALA A 500 -18.83 0.56 24.98
C ALA A 500 -19.39 1.41 26.13
N LYS A 501 -20.66 1.79 26.03
CA LYS A 501 -21.35 2.57 27.08
C LYS A 501 -21.40 1.83 28.43
N SER A 502 -21.39 0.50 28.40
CA SER A 502 -21.47 -0.35 29.60
C SER A 502 -20.16 -0.49 30.35
N ASP A 503 -19.02 -0.42 29.65
CA ASP A 503 -17.70 -0.55 30.25
C ASP A 503 -16.67 0.22 29.39
N PRO A 504 -16.12 1.35 29.88
CA PRO A 504 -15.08 2.13 29.19
C PRO A 504 -13.77 1.35 28.95
N LYS A 505 -13.60 0.15 29.52
CA LYS A 505 -12.50 -0.76 29.19
C LYS A 505 -12.71 -1.47 27.85
N LEU A 506 -13.96 -1.62 27.40
CA LEU A 506 -14.28 -2.21 26.11
C LEU A 506 -14.21 -1.13 25.03
N ARG A 507 -13.01 -0.90 24.53
CA ARG A 507 -12.72 0.08 23.47
C ARG A 507 -12.48 -0.64 22.14
N SER A 508 -12.76 0.04 21.03
CA SER A 508 -12.48 -0.52 19.70
C SER A 508 -10.99 -0.77 19.49
N ASN A 509 -10.63 -1.46 18.41
CA ASN A 509 -9.22 -1.56 18.04
C ASN A 509 -8.65 -0.18 17.68
N VAL A 510 -7.38 0.03 18.01
CA VAL A 510 -6.56 1.08 17.40
C VAL A 510 -6.28 0.69 15.96
N LEU A 511 -6.65 1.56 15.04
CA LEU A 511 -6.42 1.40 13.61
C LEU A 511 -5.38 2.42 13.14
N LEU A 512 -4.89 2.21 11.93
CA LEU A 512 -3.98 3.14 11.24
C LEU A 512 -4.66 3.65 9.98
N TYR A 513 -4.51 4.93 9.68
CA TYR A 513 -4.77 5.45 8.34
C TYR A 513 -3.54 6.18 7.79
N ASP A 514 -3.46 6.27 6.47
CA ASP A 514 -2.68 7.26 5.78
C ASP A 514 -3.54 7.99 4.74
N ARG A 515 -3.16 9.23 4.44
CA ARG A 515 -3.85 10.07 3.46
C ARG A 515 -2.84 10.79 2.59
N LEU A 516 -3.31 11.21 1.42
CA LEU A 516 -2.53 12.07 0.54
C LEU A 516 -2.30 13.44 1.21
N VAL A 517 -1.14 14.02 0.95
CA VAL A 517 -0.78 15.40 1.34
C VAL A 517 -1.30 16.36 0.27
N TYR A 518 -1.92 17.48 0.68
CA TYR A 518 -2.50 18.51 -0.17
C TYR A 518 -1.72 19.81 -0.04
N PRO A 519 -1.24 20.40 -1.17
CA PRO A 519 -0.39 21.59 -1.14
C PRO A 519 -0.97 22.74 -0.32
N ASP A 520 -2.24 23.05 -0.54
CA ASP A 520 -2.91 24.21 0.04
C ASP A 520 -3.19 24.06 1.56
N PHE A 521 -3.02 22.86 2.14
CA PHE A 521 -3.44 22.56 3.51
C PHE A 521 -2.32 22.02 4.42
N ASP A 522 -1.30 21.39 3.84
CA ASP A 522 -0.28 20.64 4.57
C ASP A 522 1.15 21.19 4.43
N THR A 523 1.34 22.26 3.65
CA THR A 523 2.69 22.80 3.36
C THR A 523 2.95 24.18 3.94
N ASN A 524 2.14 24.62 4.91
CA ASN A 524 2.42 25.83 5.65
C ASN A 524 3.71 25.67 6.48
N GLU A 525 4.45 26.77 6.65
CA GLU A 525 5.76 26.75 7.33
C GLU A 525 5.71 26.16 8.74
N ASP A 526 4.57 26.25 9.43
CA ASP A 526 4.39 25.74 10.78
C ASP A 526 4.04 24.23 10.85
N GLN A 527 3.81 23.59 9.70
CA GLN A 527 3.46 22.18 9.54
C GLN A 527 4.58 21.35 8.90
N VAL A 528 5.64 22.02 8.43
CA VAL A 528 6.78 21.39 7.75
C VAL A 528 8.02 21.46 8.63
N LEU A 529 8.64 20.31 8.85
CA LEU A 529 9.93 20.18 9.50
C LEU A 529 11.01 19.84 8.47
N THR A 530 12.10 20.59 8.43
CA THR A 530 13.27 20.24 7.59
C THR A 530 14.27 19.43 8.41
N LEU A 531 14.48 18.17 8.00
CA LEU A 531 15.55 17.31 8.52
C LEU A 531 16.82 17.48 7.68
N LEU A 532 17.99 17.29 8.30
CA LEU A 532 19.28 17.40 7.63
C LEU A 532 19.85 16.00 7.38
N HIS A 533 19.75 15.52 6.14
CA HIS A 533 20.19 14.18 5.75
C HIS A 533 21.67 14.20 5.38
N ASP A 534 22.48 13.46 6.13
CA ASP A 534 23.83 13.13 5.68
C ASP A 534 23.76 12.08 4.57
N TYR A 535 23.63 12.53 3.33
CA TYR A 535 23.62 11.66 2.16
C TYR A 535 25.04 11.50 1.59
N MET A 536 25.44 10.25 1.33
CA MET A 536 26.79 9.90 0.84
C MET A 536 27.96 10.36 1.74
N ASP A 537 27.74 10.36 3.07
CA ASP A 537 28.77 10.68 4.09
C ASP A 537 29.40 12.07 3.87
N LYS A 538 28.55 13.07 3.67
CA LYS A 538 28.82 14.51 3.50
C LYS A 538 28.16 15.34 4.62
N PRO A 539 28.55 15.17 5.89
CA PRO A 539 27.91 15.84 7.02
C PRO A 539 28.06 17.37 7.03
N ASP A 540 29.06 17.92 6.31
CA ASP A 540 29.30 19.37 6.19
C ASP A 540 28.38 20.05 5.17
N GLU A 541 27.73 19.28 4.28
CA GLU A 541 26.78 19.75 3.27
C GLU A 541 25.52 18.86 3.25
N PRO A 542 24.77 18.79 4.37
CA PRO A 542 23.63 17.87 4.46
C PRO A 542 22.48 18.29 3.54
N GLU A 543 21.76 17.31 3.03
CA GLU A 543 20.61 17.53 2.17
C GLU A 543 19.35 17.82 2.99
N PRO A 544 18.59 18.88 2.68
CA PRO A 544 17.33 19.15 3.36
C PRO A 544 16.27 18.11 2.95
N VAL A 545 15.54 17.61 3.95
CA VAL A 545 14.39 16.72 3.78
C VAL A 545 13.20 17.33 4.52
N ASP A 546 12.34 18.02 3.77
CA ASP A 546 11.11 18.58 4.31
C ASP A 546 10.08 17.47 4.53
N VAL A 547 9.56 17.35 5.75
CA VAL A 547 8.55 16.37 6.14
C VAL A 547 7.37 17.07 6.80
N VAL A 548 6.15 16.60 6.52
CA VAL A 548 4.94 17.05 7.24
C VAL A 548 4.95 16.52 8.68
N LEU A 549 4.66 17.37 9.67
CA LEU A 549 4.56 16.98 11.08
C LEU A 549 3.60 17.90 11.85
N TYR A 550 2.50 17.35 12.35
CA TYR A 550 1.47 18.06 13.12
C TYR A 550 1.65 17.96 14.64
N LEU A 551 2.89 18.09 15.13
CA LEU A 551 3.16 17.94 16.56
C LEU A 551 2.66 19.16 17.36
N GLY A 552 1.57 19.00 18.11
CA GLY A 552 0.95 20.06 18.92
C GLY A 552 0.36 21.20 18.07
N LYS A 553 -0.07 20.88 16.85
CA LYS A 553 -0.62 21.81 15.86
C LYS A 553 -2.02 21.37 15.46
N GLU A 554 -2.89 22.35 15.23
CA GLU A 554 -4.21 22.06 14.67
C GLU A 554 -4.08 21.50 13.26
N ASN A 555 -4.87 20.47 12.98
CA ASN A 555 -4.92 19.81 11.69
C ASN A 555 -6.38 19.69 11.24
N ALA A 556 -6.79 20.60 10.34
CA ALA A 556 -8.17 20.66 9.86
C ALA A 556 -8.56 19.41 9.06
N VAL A 557 -7.62 18.84 8.30
CA VAL A 557 -7.85 17.62 7.50
C VAL A 557 -8.07 16.43 8.42
N GLN A 558 -7.18 16.21 9.40
CA GLN A 558 -7.33 15.15 10.40
C GLN A 558 -8.60 15.34 11.22
N SER A 559 -8.91 16.57 11.64
CA SER A 559 -10.13 16.86 12.40
C SER A 559 -11.38 16.46 11.62
N PHE A 560 -11.42 16.75 10.32
CA PHE A 560 -12.49 16.30 9.43
C PHE A 560 -12.54 14.78 9.31
N ILE A 561 -11.39 14.13 9.09
CA ILE A 561 -11.29 12.65 8.96
C ILE A 561 -11.81 11.95 10.23
N ILE A 562 -11.40 12.39 11.42
CA ILE A 562 -11.82 11.75 12.66
C ILE A 562 -13.31 11.93 12.89
N ALA A 563 -13.87 13.11 12.64
CA ALA A 563 -15.31 13.32 12.71
C ALA A 563 -16.09 12.46 11.70
N LEU A 564 -15.56 12.32 10.47
CA LEU A 564 -16.11 11.45 9.42
C LEU A 564 -16.13 9.98 9.85
N PHE A 565 -14.99 9.50 10.34
CA PHE A 565 -14.85 8.14 10.84
C PHE A 565 -15.81 7.84 12.00
N THR A 566 -15.98 8.78 12.93
CA THR A 566 -16.93 8.64 14.05
C THR A 566 -18.38 8.53 13.56
N LYS A 567 -18.77 9.21 12.48
CA LYS A 567 -20.10 9.07 11.89
C LYS A 567 -20.26 7.82 11.02
N MET A 568 -19.15 7.28 10.50
CA MET A 568 -19.13 6.06 9.68
C MET A 568 -19.01 4.77 10.49
N THR A 569 -18.80 4.83 11.80
CA THR A 569 -18.74 3.63 12.66
C THR A 569 -20.08 3.35 13.34
N GLY A 570 -20.22 2.15 13.92
CA GLY A 570 -21.45 1.72 14.59
C GLY A 570 -21.16 0.78 15.76
N THR A 571 -22.00 0.82 16.79
CA THR A 571 -21.87 -0.02 17.99
C THR A 571 -22.80 -1.24 18.00
N SER A 572 -23.73 -1.34 17.04
CA SER A 572 -24.73 -2.41 16.96
C SER A 572 -24.19 -3.69 16.33
N ILE A 573 -23.17 -3.59 15.48
CA ILE A 573 -22.54 -4.71 14.78
C ILE A 573 -21.11 -4.85 15.32
N PRO A 574 -20.76 -6.00 15.94
CA PRO A 574 -19.42 -6.20 16.52
C PRO A 574 -18.28 -5.96 15.54
N GLU A 575 -18.42 -6.41 14.29
CA GLU A 575 -17.40 -6.24 13.24
C GLU A 575 -17.25 -4.78 12.77
N LEU A 576 -18.27 -3.95 13.00
CA LEU A 576 -18.24 -2.51 12.69
C LEU A 576 -17.73 -1.67 13.86
N PHE A 577 -17.54 -2.26 15.05
CA PHE A 577 -17.18 -1.54 16.26
C PHE A 577 -15.80 -0.86 16.17
N GLY A 578 -15.82 0.43 15.85
CA GLY A 578 -14.63 1.25 15.56
C GLY A 578 -13.99 0.99 14.20
N HIS A 579 -14.71 0.35 13.29
CA HIS A 579 -14.35 0.26 11.88
C HIS A 579 -15.29 1.11 11.00
N LEU A 580 -14.95 1.28 9.73
CA LEU A 580 -15.67 2.15 8.80
C LEU A 580 -16.73 1.37 8.04
N ARG A 581 -17.97 1.87 8.06
CA ARG A 581 -19.11 1.23 7.39
C ARG A 581 -18.92 1.03 5.89
N PRO A 582 -18.36 1.97 5.11
CA PRO A 582 -18.13 1.74 3.67
C PRO A 582 -17.18 0.57 3.40
N LEU A 583 -16.04 0.50 4.11
CA LEU A 583 -15.10 -0.62 3.96
C LEU A 583 -15.70 -1.95 4.45
N TYR A 584 -16.47 -1.92 5.55
CA TYR A 584 -17.21 -3.09 6.02
C TYR A 584 -18.23 -3.59 4.97
N ILE A 585 -18.97 -2.70 4.32
CA ILE A 585 -19.93 -3.09 3.27
C ILE A 585 -19.19 -3.68 2.07
N ALA A 586 -18.09 -3.05 1.63
CA ALA A 586 -17.24 -3.55 0.55
C ALA A 586 -16.70 -4.96 0.86
N ASP A 587 -16.16 -5.19 2.06
CA ASP A 587 -15.74 -6.52 2.56
C ASP A 587 -16.85 -7.56 2.45
N LYS A 588 -18.09 -7.20 2.82
CA LYS A 588 -19.23 -8.11 2.74
C LYS A 588 -19.64 -8.43 1.30
N ILE A 589 -19.60 -7.45 0.40
CA ILE A 589 -19.84 -7.66 -1.04
C ILE A 589 -18.75 -8.59 -1.60
N ALA A 590 -17.49 -8.32 -1.28
CA ALA A 590 -16.36 -9.13 -1.71
C ALA A 590 -16.47 -10.59 -1.21
N LYS A 591 -16.84 -10.80 0.06
CA LYS A 591 -17.11 -12.13 0.64
C LYS A 591 -18.31 -12.84 -0.01
N PHE A 592 -19.35 -12.09 -0.37
CA PHE A 592 -20.48 -12.65 -1.09
C PHE A 592 -20.05 -13.18 -2.46
N HIS A 593 -19.34 -12.38 -3.26
CA HIS A 593 -18.85 -12.80 -4.57
C HIS A 593 -17.82 -13.93 -4.50
N TYR A 594 -16.95 -13.91 -3.49
CA TYR A 594 -16.06 -15.03 -3.19
C TYR A 594 -16.84 -16.34 -3.01
N THR A 595 -17.92 -16.32 -2.23
CA THR A 595 -18.74 -17.51 -1.96
C THR A 595 -19.41 -18.02 -3.24
N GLN A 596 -19.93 -17.10 -4.07
CA GLN A 596 -20.51 -17.46 -5.37
C GLN A 596 -19.45 -18.09 -6.29
N PHE A 597 -18.28 -17.47 -6.39
CA PHE A 597 -17.21 -17.94 -7.24
C PHE A 597 -16.63 -19.29 -6.77
N SER A 598 -16.38 -19.47 -5.46
CA SER A 598 -15.91 -20.74 -4.90
C SER A 598 -16.88 -21.88 -5.27
N SER A 599 -18.18 -21.64 -5.14
CA SER A 599 -19.21 -22.60 -5.52
C SER A 599 -19.17 -22.95 -7.02
N MET A 600 -18.92 -21.96 -7.88
CA MET A 600 -18.76 -22.19 -9.32
C MET A 600 -17.52 -23.03 -9.63
N VAL A 601 -16.37 -22.72 -9.02
CA VAL A 601 -15.12 -23.46 -9.26
C VAL A 601 -15.22 -24.90 -8.76
N GLU A 602 -15.77 -25.12 -7.56
CA GLU A 602 -16.03 -26.46 -7.03
C GLU A 602 -16.95 -27.28 -7.96
N SER A 603 -17.98 -26.63 -8.50
CA SER A 603 -18.90 -27.23 -9.47
C SER A 603 -18.20 -27.57 -10.79
N THR A 604 -17.32 -26.68 -11.28
CA THR A 604 -16.49 -26.93 -12.46
C THR A 604 -15.52 -28.09 -12.24
N GLY A 605 -14.85 -28.16 -11.09
CA GLY A 605 -14.00 -29.29 -10.72
C GLY A 605 -14.77 -30.60 -10.69
N SER A 606 -15.97 -30.59 -10.10
CA SER A 606 -16.87 -31.75 -10.10
C SER A 606 -17.31 -32.15 -11.52
N TRP A 607 -17.59 -31.17 -12.39
CA TRP A 607 -17.94 -31.41 -13.79
C TRP A 607 -16.78 -32.02 -14.59
N LEU A 608 -15.55 -31.52 -14.39
CA LEU A 608 -14.33 -32.06 -15.01
C LEU A 608 -14.11 -33.52 -14.62
N THR A 609 -14.28 -33.84 -13.33
CA THR A 609 -14.14 -35.22 -12.78
C THR A 609 -15.13 -36.20 -13.40
N ASN A 610 -16.36 -35.73 -13.68
CA ASN A 610 -17.46 -36.58 -14.14
C ASN A 610 -17.58 -36.68 -15.67
N ARG A 611 -16.80 -35.92 -16.43
CA ARG A 611 -16.75 -35.97 -17.90
C ARG A 611 -15.85 -37.12 -18.36
N PRO A 612 -16.36 -38.20 -19.01
CA PRO A 612 -15.55 -39.39 -19.33
C PRO A 612 -14.29 -39.10 -20.17
N GLN A 613 -14.40 -38.21 -21.16
CA GLN A 613 -13.29 -37.81 -22.04
C GLN A 613 -12.18 -37.04 -21.31
N LEU A 614 -12.52 -36.29 -20.27
CA LEU A 614 -11.56 -35.54 -19.46
C LEU A 614 -11.03 -36.39 -18.31
N ARG A 615 -11.85 -37.28 -17.76
CA ARG A 615 -11.47 -38.20 -16.68
C ARG A 615 -10.36 -39.16 -17.10
N GLU A 616 -10.36 -39.65 -18.34
CA GLU A 616 -9.27 -40.48 -18.86
C GLU A 616 -7.95 -39.70 -18.93
N PHE A 617 -7.99 -38.45 -19.40
CA PHE A 617 -6.85 -37.55 -19.45
C PHE A 617 -6.32 -37.18 -18.05
N LEU A 618 -7.23 -36.82 -17.13
CA LEU A 618 -6.94 -36.48 -15.73
C LEU A 618 -6.38 -37.67 -14.92
N PHE A 619 -6.76 -38.90 -15.28
CA PHE A 619 -6.24 -40.12 -14.64
C PHE A 619 -4.74 -40.33 -14.89
N TYR A 620 -4.23 -39.91 -16.06
CA TYR A 620 -2.81 -40.02 -16.40
C TYR A 620 -1.96 -38.86 -15.87
N LEU A 621 -2.60 -37.75 -15.51
CA LEU A 621 -1.95 -36.53 -15.04
C LEU A 621 -1.92 -36.41 -13.50
N SER A 622 -2.98 -36.88 -12.81
CA SER A 622 -3.05 -36.82 -11.34
C SER A 622 -2.00 -37.68 -10.63
N THR A 623 -1.40 -37.11 -9.58
CA THR A 623 -0.40 -37.80 -8.77
C THR A 623 -1.03 -38.95 -7.97
N PHE A 624 -0.22 -39.93 -7.56
CA PHE A 624 -0.69 -41.03 -6.70
C PHE A 624 -1.27 -40.53 -5.35
N ARG A 625 -0.85 -39.36 -4.89
CA ARG A 625 -1.23 -38.78 -3.59
C ARG A 625 -2.67 -38.23 -3.60
N GLU A 626 -3.09 -37.61 -4.69
CA GLU A 626 -4.45 -37.08 -4.87
C GLU A 626 -5.46 -38.19 -5.01
N ARG A 627 -5.14 -39.20 -5.83
CA ARG A 627 -5.95 -40.43 -5.94
C ARG A 627 -6.15 -41.12 -4.59
N ARG A 628 -5.13 -41.11 -3.74
CA ARG A 628 -5.22 -41.68 -2.39
C ARG A 628 -6.08 -40.81 -1.45
N SER A 629 -5.99 -39.49 -1.54
CA SER A 629 -6.79 -38.57 -0.70
C SER A 629 -8.28 -38.62 -1.06
N GLU A 630 -8.63 -38.69 -2.35
CA GLU A 630 -10.02 -38.93 -2.79
C GLU A 630 -10.58 -40.25 -2.25
N VAL A 631 -9.80 -41.33 -2.33
CA VAL A 631 -10.20 -42.65 -1.79
C VAL A 631 -10.33 -42.61 -0.26
N GLU A 632 -9.49 -41.86 0.44
CA GLU A 632 -9.56 -41.71 1.90
C GLU A 632 -10.74 -40.82 2.35
N GLN A 633 -11.06 -39.74 1.62
CA GLN A 633 -12.25 -38.92 1.88
C GLN A 633 -13.54 -39.72 1.62
N THR A 634 -13.60 -40.46 0.50
CA THR A 634 -14.75 -41.30 0.16
C THR A 634 -14.98 -42.38 1.24
N ARG A 635 -13.92 -42.87 1.90
CA ARG A 635 -14.02 -43.81 3.03
C ARG A 635 -14.41 -43.19 4.37
N LYS A 636 -14.27 -41.87 4.54
CA LYS A 636 -14.63 -41.16 5.78
C LYS A 636 -16.10 -40.72 5.79
N TYR A 637 -16.70 -40.52 4.62
CA TYR A 637 -18.04 -39.97 4.46
C TYR A 637 -19.01 -40.88 3.68
N GLY A 638 -18.53 -41.97 3.10
CA GLY A 638 -19.34 -43.11 2.65
C GLY A 638 -19.32 -44.21 3.69
#